data_AF-A0AAW8U5S1-F1
#
_entry.id   AF-A0AAW8U5S1-F1
#
_cell.length_a   1.000
_cell.length_b   1.000
_cell.length_c   1.000
_cell.angle_alpha   90.00
_cell.angle_beta   90.00
_cell.angle_gamma   90.00
#
_symmetry.space_group_name_H-M   'P 1'
#
loop_
_entity.id
_entity.type
_entity.pdbx_description
1 polymer ?
#
loop_
_entity_poly.entity_id
_entity_poly.type
_entity_poly.pdbx_seq_one_letter_code
_entity_poly.pdbx_strand_id
1 'polypeptide(L)'
;MKKNEKMSISKKLLAGALVFTFTLATGQKVYAVAYDPENGYKDLGVRFWENEKPSVDFYINATSKYIIKEVPEPTFGSTTGDWSVFSLSRGMYLGADYLNDIPADYFSNYIARIEHEVMTNKNLGRTKLTDYDRLIFSLTLLNYNVHSVSNKSEDFILKISENFNKIENQGINSPIWTLLAINSGDYSLYPSKPENNKNWNTEGKMIDSIIDKEIINGGWSLNNQEPDADITAMAIQGLAPYYLSEEKFNKTDSSHNYLDFKKAVERGIAKLADLQLPHGGFDSYNAANSESTSQAIVALTEIGINPKSTNVPLNAINKTVSFVTAGAVRDGVKTNNMVDALLTFWDNEKLNPEIGSAGFRHVTEGNDGGSGSGTTANGMASDQATYALVAYDRFMTGQARLQNLMDQKTTPYKSFKAKPVNLTYNINGISDVNPTSYLASSKIKADTNPPKGKIFKNWNSKQDGSGISYKAGDVLSMPKENITLYSQYDYQKYGLSLNANDGKITTSVPTTFTVDDTILLPTEETIQKDGFAFDGWYTTSDFKGNPIKQINKGTTESITLYAKWIGTDYLKVINSINNIGEVTLEKDNKIKEARADFDNLDKEQQNRVTNLNTLIAAEVKLKELFEAATEEEKINAAVKAVETSINEIGKVTLTSQNSIEKARKEYNGLGVNQNRVNPLLVQKLNDAEVTLSNLQISSVEQSIQAIGKEVTLASKFNIESARNNYNKLSDAQKPLVKNYKELEAAEIQLKKLEEEAAEEARIKALVTSAEDAIDAIGKVELYNDSETRIQFARLTFDNLEANVKARVNEEKINVLVKSENDYKELLLDRDERVKAVEASITAIGTVTADSASKIENARKLYDALQNPERPLVKNSGDLIKAEKELEIITKVKQVETLIDSIGTIASENREKIVKADIAFNDLGIYKERVSSTHKKALEMDKNSLKLADDIKKFDVSHINADSKSSIDNLNKRASVLSKHLSKDETSKLKTINSKLELARKNEEAQLKLATNLINSLVLGNKSKENQVTNGANHVGAVKKARIELDKVTSSYGKSLQDYHQSEMRLIEAEARVKAIEEVIAKIDTLPEISQLKAKDAKLVNEINDLFNQLTKVEQNEVTNKQVLIDAKKQLSEVKGGTTPTRTGGNYGTRKPTSNNRRTPTKAVSKRKPLPKTGEVTQNYIVPLGTAMLGSLFFWRKKEEKDSLL
;
A
#
# COMPACT_ATOMS: atom_id res chain seq x y z
N MET A 1 25.62 3.54 52.93
CA MET A 1 24.99 2.22 52.67
C MET A 1 23.55 2.41 52.22
N LYS A 2 23.00 1.42 51.50
CA LYS A 2 21.61 1.25 51.02
C LYS A 2 20.52 2.16 51.64
N LYS A 3 19.73 2.82 50.76
CA LYS A 3 18.28 2.54 50.66
C LYS A 3 17.71 2.95 49.31
N ASN A 4 17.02 2.01 48.66
CA ASN A 4 16.29 2.20 47.41
C ASN A 4 14.77 2.32 47.70
N GLU A 5 14.05 2.58 46.60
CA GLU A 5 12.71 2.06 46.24
C GLU A 5 11.55 3.08 46.18
N LYS A 6 11.31 3.58 44.95
CA LYS A 6 10.01 3.48 44.24
C LYS A 6 10.08 4.21 42.88
N MET A 7 10.20 3.48 41.77
CA MET A 7 9.56 3.92 40.51
C MET A 7 9.34 2.78 39.50
N SER A 8 8.22 2.89 38.79
CA SER A 8 7.57 1.95 37.86
C SER A 8 8.45 1.04 36.99
N ILE A 9 7.95 -0.19 36.78
CA ILE A 9 8.46 -1.21 35.84
C ILE A 9 8.21 -0.85 34.35
N SER A 10 7.45 0.22 34.07
CA SER A 10 6.97 0.62 32.74
C SER A 10 8.03 1.26 31.79
N LYS A 11 9.26 0.76 31.75
CA LYS A 11 10.36 1.29 30.90
C LYS A 11 11.27 0.22 30.23
N LYS A 12 10.80 -1.03 30.06
CA LYS A 12 11.59 -2.12 29.44
C LYS A 12 10.87 -2.89 28.31
N LEU A 13 9.94 -2.25 27.58
CA LEU A 13 9.08 -2.95 26.62
C LEU A 13 8.80 -2.19 25.30
N LEU A 14 9.73 -1.33 24.88
CA LEU A 14 9.60 -0.53 23.64
C LEU A 14 10.97 -0.29 22.98
N ALA A 15 11.64 -1.39 22.62
CA ALA A 15 12.91 -1.40 21.89
C ALA A 15 12.97 -2.53 20.84
N GLY A 16 11.82 -2.85 20.24
CA GLY A 16 11.71 -3.89 19.20
C GLY A 16 10.59 -3.60 18.20
N ALA A 17 10.92 -3.67 16.91
CA ALA A 17 10.11 -4.31 15.86
C ALA A 17 11.06 -4.91 14.82
N LEU A 18 12.12 -5.55 15.33
CA LEU A 18 13.06 -6.39 14.62
C LEU A 18 13.46 -7.52 15.59
N VAL A 19 12.44 -8.12 16.21
CA VAL A 19 12.55 -9.18 17.22
C VAL A 19 11.37 -10.12 17.03
N PHE A 20 11.67 -11.40 16.81
CA PHE A 20 10.70 -12.50 16.74
C PHE A 20 9.85 -12.58 18.03
N THR A 21 8.68 -13.22 17.95
CA THR A 21 7.88 -13.59 19.13
C THR A 21 8.52 -14.73 19.92
N PHE A 22 9.68 -14.48 20.54
CA PHE A 22 10.36 -15.43 21.41
C PHE A 22 9.55 -15.68 22.69
N THR A 23 8.80 -16.77 22.68
CA THR A 23 8.50 -17.50 23.92
C THR A 23 9.72 -18.38 24.23
N LEU A 24 10.10 -18.52 25.50
CA LEU A 24 11.22 -19.38 25.90
C LEU A 24 10.86 -20.86 25.72
N ALA A 25 11.03 -21.38 24.50
CA ALA A 25 10.95 -22.78 24.14
C ALA A 25 12.36 -23.34 23.90
N THR A 26 12.58 -24.62 24.24
CA THR A 26 13.85 -25.31 24.04
C THR A 26 14.10 -25.52 22.54
N GLY A 27 15.10 -24.84 21.98
CA GLY A 27 15.37 -24.87 20.54
C GLY A 27 15.65 -26.28 20.01
N GLN A 28 14.83 -26.71 19.06
CA GLN A 28 15.18 -27.83 18.19
C GLN A 28 16.18 -27.32 17.15
N LYS A 29 17.25 -28.07 16.91
CA LYS A 29 18.03 -27.88 15.68
C LYS A 29 17.21 -28.31 14.48
N VAL A 30 17.07 -27.43 13.50
CA VAL A 30 16.43 -27.75 12.22
C VAL A 30 17.51 -28.12 11.19
N TYR A 31 17.19 -29.09 10.34
CA TYR A 31 18.05 -29.59 9.26
C TYR A 31 17.22 -29.72 7.99
N ALA A 32 17.56 -28.94 6.97
CA ALA A 32 17.06 -29.03 5.60
C ALA A 32 18.24 -29.16 4.63
N VAL A 33 18.04 -29.90 3.53
CA VAL A 33 19.08 -30.03 2.49
C VAL A 33 19.19 -28.68 1.76
N ALA A 34 20.41 -28.14 1.66
CA ALA A 34 20.65 -26.96 0.85
C ALA A 34 20.41 -27.27 -0.64
N TYR A 35 19.82 -26.32 -1.36
CA TYR A 35 19.75 -26.43 -2.81
C TYR A 35 21.14 -26.28 -3.42
N ASP A 36 21.54 -27.18 -4.32
CA ASP A 36 22.78 -27.04 -5.09
C ASP A 36 22.54 -26.21 -6.36
N PRO A 37 23.00 -24.94 -6.44
CA PRO A 37 22.84 -24.14 -7.65
C PRO A 37 23.70 -24.66 -8.83
N GLU A 38 24.64 -25.60 -8.63
CA GLU A 38 25.50 -26.15 -9.68
C GLU A 38 24.94 -27.44 -10.31
N ASN A 39 24.15 -28.23 -9.58
CA ASN A 39 23.56 -29.47 -10.11
C ASN A 39 22.06 -29.64 -9.84
N GLY A 40 21.53 -29.10 -8.75
CA GLY A 40 20.14 -29.31 -8.33
C GLY A 40 19.11 -28.84 -9.36
N TYR A 41 19.47 -27.92 -10.25
CA TYR A 41 18.61 -27.49 -11.36
C TYR A 41 18.21 -28.62 -12.32
N LYS A 42 18.99 -29.72 -12.36
CA LYS A 42 18.79 -30.87 -13.26
C LYS A 42 17.62 -31.75 -12.82
N ASP A 43 17.29 -31.72 -11.52
CA ASP A 43 16.31 -32.60 -10.88
C ASP A 43 14.99 -31.90 -10.53
N LEU A 44 14.82 -30.62 -10.93
CA LEU A 44 13.66 -29.78 -10.60
C LEU A 44 12.34 -30.16 -11.29
N GLY A 45 12.33 -31.14 -12.19
CA GLY A 45 11.16 -31.48 -13.02
C GLY A 45 10.82 -30.44 -14.11
N VAL A 46 11.38 -29.22 -14.03
CA VAL A 46 11.47 -28.26 -15.12
C VAL A 46 12.84 -28.34 -15.77
N ARG A 47 12.87 -28.29 -17.11
CA ARG A 47 14.08 -28.24 -17.93
C ARG A 47 14.34 -26.82 -18.40
N PHE A 48 15.59 -26.54 -18.71
CA PHE A 48 16.04 -25.27 -19.29
C PHE A 48 16.45 -25.48 -20.75
N TRP A 49 16.50 -24.38 -21.52
CA TRP A 49 16.96 -24.42 -22.91
C TRP A 49 18.40 -24.93 -22.99
N GLU A 50 18.67 -25.78 -23.99
CA GLU A 50 19.90 -26.59 -24.18
C GLU A 50 20.42 -27.31 -22.90
N ASN A 51 19.56 -27.55 -21.90
CA ASN A 51 19.92 -28.00 -20.53
C ASN A 51 20.92 -27.06 -19.80
N GLU A 52 20.96 -25.78 -20.14
CA GLU A 52 21.82 -24.79 -19.50
C GLU A 52 21.47 -24.59 -18.02
N LYS A 53 22.46 -24.15 -17.22
CA LYS A 53 22.25 -23.76 -15.82
C LYS A 53 21.39 -22.48 -15.77
N PRO A 54 20.29 -22.44 -14.99
CA PRO A 54 19.47 -21.24 -14.88
C PRO A 54 20.22 -20.05 -14.31
N SER A 55 20.04 -18.91 -14.98
CA SER A 55 20.42 -17.57 -14.50
C SER A 55 19.54 -17.11 -13.32
N VAL A 56 19.97 -16.05 -12.63
CA VAL A 56 19.27 -15.54 -11.42
C VAL A 56 17.83 -15.10 -11.69
N ASP A 57 17.54 -14.66 -12.91
CA ASP A 57 16.21 -14.30 -13.40
C ASP A 57 15.15 -15.41 -13.26
N PHE A 58 15.50 -16.69 -13.45
CA PHE A 58 14.60 -17.82 -13.19
C PHE A 58 14.16 -17.85 -11.72
N TYR A 59 15.11 -17.68 -10.79
CA TYR A 59 14.83 -17.68 -9.35
C TYR A 59 14.06 -16.43 -8.93
N ILE A 60 14.33 -15.27 -9.55
CA ILE A 60 13.53 -14.04 -9.38
C ILE A 60 12.09 -14.30 -9.83
N ASN A 61 11.87 -14.81 -11.05
CA ASN A 61 10.53 -15.11 -11.56
C ASN A 61 9.79 -16.13 -10.67
N ALA A 62 10.46 -17.20 -10.25
CA ALA A 62 9.88 -18.23 -9.40
C ALA A 62 9.45 -17.69 -8.02
N THR A 63 10.27 -16.82 -7.44
CA THR A 63 10.03 -16.23 -6.13
C THR A 63 9.03 -15.08 -6.19
N SER A 64 9.02 -14.29 -7.26
CA SER A 64 7.95 -13.32 -7.53
C SER A 64 6.58 -13.99 -7.64
N LYS A 65 6.46 -15.11 -8.37
CA LYS A 65 5.23 -15.92 -8.42
C LYS A 65 4.81 -16.43 -7.04
N TYR A 66 5.78 -16.84 -6.21
CA TYR A 66 5.54 -17.26 -4.82
C TYR A 66 5.04 -16.08 -3.95
N ILE A 67 5.68 -14.92 -4.02
CA ILE A 67 5.33 -13.71 -3.28
C ILE A 67 3.91 -13.23 -3.62
N ILE A 68 3.54 -13.20 -4.91
CA ILE A 68 2.17 -12.84 -5.35
C ILE A 68 1.12 -13.80 -4.75
N LYS A 69 1.45 -15.10 -4.68
CA LYS A 69 0.55 -16.14 -4.16
C LYS A 69 0.38 -16.08 -2.63
N GLU A 70 1.45 -15.82 -1.88
CA GLU A 70 1.40 -15.74 -0.41
C GLU A 70 0.94 -14.36 0.10
N VAL A 71 1.13 -13.29 -0.68
CA VAL A 71 0.73 -11.91 -0.34
C VAL A 71 -0.17 -11.31 -1.44
N PRO A 72 -1.35 -11.90 -1.74
CA PRO A 72 -2.22 -11.42 -2.83
C PRO A 72 -2.89 -10.07 -2.55
N GLU A 73 -2.90 -9.62 -1.29
CA GLU A 73 -3.50 -8.35 -0.86
C GLU A 73 -2.54 -7.52 0.03
N PRO A 74 -1.49 -6.89 -0.53
CA PRO A 74 -0.47 -6.18 0.24
C PRO A 74 -1.02 -5.04 1.11
N THR A 75 -0.51 -4.95 2.34
CA THR A 75 -0.81 -3.91 3.36
C THR A 75 0.46 -3.44 4.07
N PHE A 76 0.40 -2.26 4.69
CA PHE A 76 1.48 -1.74 5.53
C PHE A 76 1.91 -2.75 6.62
N GLY A 77 3.19 -3.15 6.60
CA GLY A 77 3.79 -4.04 7.59
C GLY A 77 4.92 -4.94 7.04
N SER A 78 5.84 -5.31 7.93
CA SER A 78 7.10 -6.00 7.61
C SER A 78 6.97 -7.43 7.08
N THR A 79 5.78 -8.03 7.07
CA THR A 79 5.51 -9.36 6.51
C THR A 79 4.16 -9.42 5.77
N THR A 80 3.64 -8.25 5.34
CA THR A 80 2.25 -8.13 4.88
C THR A 80 2.07 -7.34 3.60
N GLY A 81 3.12 -6.76 3.02
CA GLY A 81 3.02 -6.07 1.73
C GLY A 81 4.20 -5.20 1.33
N ASP A 82 4.80 -4.43 2.24
CA ASP A 82 5.77 -3.38 1.87
C ASP A 82 6.98 -3.92 1.08
N TRP A 83 7.56 -5.02 1.56
CA TRP A 83 8.69 -5.69 0.93
C TRP A 83 8.29 -6.45 -0.33
N SER A 84 7.08 -7.00 -0.37
CA SER A 84 6.49 -7.73 -1.49
C SER A 84 6.14 -6.80 -2.66
N VAL A 85 5.69 -5.58 -2.36
CA VAL A 85 5.52 -4.51 -3.33
C VAL A 85 6.89 -4.07 -3.86
N PHE A 86 7.92 -4.00 -3.02
CA PHE A 86 9.28 -3.64 -3.41
C PHE A 86 9.96 -4.69 -4.31
N SER A 87 10.02 -5.95 -3.87
CA SER A 87 10.65 -7.06 -4.58
C SER A 87 10.06 -7.25 -5.98
N LEU A 88 8.72 -7.27 -6.08
CA LEU A 88 8.02 -7.36 -7.35
C LEU A 88 8.28 -6.15 -8.27
N SER A 89 8.15 -4.92 -7.76
CA SER A 89 8.25 -3.72 -8.63
C SER A 89 9.66 -3.48 -9.16
N ARG A 90 10.72 -3.74 -8.36
CA ARG A 90 12.11 -3.56 -8.84
C ARG A 90 12.50 -4.57 -9.92
N GLY A 91 11.85 -5.73 -9.96
CA GLY A 91 12.08 -6.78 -10.96
C GLY A 91 11.34 -6.59 -12.29
N MET A 92 10.44 -5.60 -12.44
CA MET A 92 9.50 -5.57 -13.57
C MET A 92 10.18 -5.32 -14.95
N TYR A 93 11.36 -4.69 -14.96
CA TYR A 93 12.17 -4.48 -16.16
C TYR A 93 12.58 -5.80 -16.87
N LEU A 94 12.62 -6.92 -16.14
CA LEU A 94 12.94 -8.23 -16.71
C LEU A 94 11.92 -8.67 -17.78
N GLY A 95 10.67 -8.20 -17.69
CA GLY A 95 9.58 -8.69 -18.54
C GLY A 95 9.27 -10.18 -18.33
N ALA A 96 9.57 -10.75 -17.15
CA ALA A 96 9.36 -12.18 -16.89
C ALA A 96 7.87 -12.50 -16.62
N ASP A 97 7.50 -13.77 -16.78
CA ASP A 97 6.13 -14.27 -16.78
C ASP A 97 5.30 -13.94 -15.53
N TYR A 98 5.92 -13.78 -14.36
CA TYR A 98 5.22 -13.39 -13.12
C TYR A 98 4.42 -12.08 -13.26
N LEU A 99 4.76 -11.22 -14.24
CA LEU A 99 4.00 -10.01 -14.56
C LEU A 99 2.57 -10.29 -15.05
N ASN A 100 2.29 -11.50 -15.54
CA ASN A 100 0.93 -11.94 -15.89
C ASN A 100 0.13 -12.37 -14.65
N ASP A 101 0.80 -12.75 -13.56
CA ASP A 101 0.15 -13.20 -12.32
C ASP A 101 -0.19 -12.04 -11.37
N ILE A 102 0.41 -10.85 -11.56
CA ILE A 102 0.11 -9.66 -10.76
C ILE A 102 -1.32 -9.17 -11.09
N PRO A 103 -2.24 -9.08 -10.10
CA PRO A 103 -3.56 -8.48 -10.31
C PRO A 103 -3.45 -7.03 -10.79
N ALA A 104 -4.25 -6.64 -11.78
CA ALA A 104 -4.16 -5.32 -12.42
C ALA A 104 -4.38 -4.13 -11.47
N ASP A 105 -5.01 -4.37 -10.31
CA ASP A 105 -5.29 -3.40 -9.25
C ASP A 105 -4.41 -3.56 -8.01
N TYR A 106 -3.51 -4.56 -7.95
CA TYR A 106 -2.65 -4.92 -6.80
C TYR A 106 -1.96 -3.71 -6.15
N PHE A 107 -1.19 -2.96 -6.92
CA PHE A 107 -0.45 -1.78 -6.45
C PHE A 107 -1.36 -0.58 -6.12
N SER A 108 -2.48 -0.40 -6.82
CA SER A 108 -3.46 0.65 -6.48
C SER A 108 -4.25 0.32 -5.20
N ASN A 109 -4.53 -0.95 -4.93
CA ASN A 109 -5.16 -1.41 -3.70
C ASN A 109 -4.22 -1.24 -2.51
N TYR A 110 -2.91 -1.50 -2.69
CA TYR A 110 -1.89 -1.14 -1.69
C TYR A 110 -1.93 0.36 -1.37
N ILE A 111 -1.84 1.24 -2.38
CA ILE A 111 -1.89 2.70 -2.20
C ILE A 111 -3.18 3.13 -1.44
N ALA A 112 -4.35 2.63 -1.84
CA ALA A 112 -5.61 2.94 -1.17
C ALA A 112 -5.66 2.46 0.29
N ARG A 113 -4.99 1.34 0.63
CA ARG A 113 -4.81 0.87 2.02
C ARG A 113 -3.87 1.77 2.81
N ILE A 114 -2.79 2.29 2.20
CA ILE A 114 -1.91 3.29 2.83
C ILE A 114 -2.68 4.59 3.10
N GLU A 115 -3.40 5.12 2.12
CA GLU A 115 -4.26 6.30 2.30
C GLU A 115 -5.27 6.10 3.44
N HIS A 116 -5.88 4.92 3.56
CA HIS A 116 -6.81 4.59 4.63
C HIS A 116 -6.14 4.58 6.02
N GLU A 117 -4.97 3.96 6.18
CA GLU A 117 -4.26 3.94 7.47
C GLU A 117 -3.81 5.33 7.91
N VAL A 118 -3.36 6.17 6.97
CA VAL A 118 -3.03 7.60 7.20
C VAL A 118 -4.29 8.38 7.61
N MET A 119 -5.40 8.21 6.87
CA MET A 119 -6.66 8.90 7.18
C MET A 119 -7.26 8.49 8.52
N THR A 120 -7.17 7.21 8.92
CA THR A 120 -7.84 6.68 10.12
C THR A 120 -6.96 6.57 11.36
N ASN A 121 -5.64 6.67 11.20
CA ASN A 121 -4.65 6.95 12.26
C ASN A 121 -4.75 6.01 13.48
N LYS A 122 -4.85 4.70 13.22
CA LYS A 122 -4.84 3.65 14.25
C LYS A 122 -3.45 3.09 14.52
N ASN A 123 -2.60 3.01 13.49
CA ASN A 123 -1.31 2.31 13.55
C ASN A 123 -0.10 3.23 13.29
N LEU A 124 -0.11 4.05 12.22
CA LEU A 124 1.00 4.94 11.85
C LEU A 124 1.47 5.82 13.02
N GLY A 125 2.79 6.00 13.14
CA GLY A 125 3.41 7.13 13.86
C GLY A 125 3.22 7.15 15.38
N ARG A 126 2.50 6.19 15.99
CA ARG A 126 2.21 6.17 17.43
C ARG A 126 3.45 6.07 18.31
N THR A 127 4.54 5.47 17.82
CA THR A 127 5.81 5.35 18.56
C THR A 127 7.09 5.40 17.72
N LYS A 128 7.03 5.36 16.38
CA LYS A 128 8.22 5.20 15.51
C LYS A 128 8.14 6.12 14.29
N LEU A 129 9.29 6.60 13.83
CA LEU A 129 9.40 7.35 12.56
C LEU A 129 9.78 6.44 11.37
N THR A 130 10.36 5.27 11.64
CA THR A 130 10.66 4.23 10.64
C THR A 130 9.43 3.72 9.89
N ASP A 131 8.23 3.93 10.45
CA ASP A 131 6.95 3.70 9.75
C ASP A 131 6.79 4.66 8.55
N TYR A 132 7.16 5.93 8.70
CA TYR A 132 7.15 6.92 7.60
C TYR A 132 8.28 6.67 6.61
N ASP A 133 9.50 6.35 7.08
CA ASP A 133 10.64 6.04 6.22
C ASP A 133 10.31 4.92 5.21
N ARG A 134 9.73 3.81 5.71
CA ARG A 134 9.31 2.66 4.89
C ARG A 134 8.17 3.02 3.93
N LEU A 135 7.24 3.89 4.33
CA LEU A 135 6.13 4.32 3.47
C LEU A 135 6.54 5.35 2.41
N ILE A 136 7.48 6.25 2.70
CA ILE A 136 8.12 7.10 1.68
C ILE A 136 8.69 6.17 0.60
N PHE A 137 9.55 5.25 1.01
CA PHE A 137 10.23 4.31 0.13
C PHE A 137 9.26 3.50 -0.77
N SER A 138 8.23 2.88 -0.19
CA SER A 138 7.24 2.09 -0.96
C SER A 138 6.26 2.93 -1.79
N LEU A 139 6.01 4.21 -1.47
CA LEU A 139 5.17 5.10 -2.28
C LEU A 139 5.96 5.72 -3.44
N THR A 140 7.22 6.09 -3.22
CA THR A 140 8.15 6.57 -4.25
C THR A 140 8.32 5.54 -5.37
N LEU A 141 8.48 4.26 -5.00
CA LEU A 141 8.52 3.12 -5.91
C LEU A 141 7.32 3.09 -6.90
N LEU A 142 6.13 3.42 -6.41
CA LEU A 142 4.89 3.40 -7.18
C LEU A 142 4.57 4.75 -7.83
N ASN A 143 5.54 5.68 -7.84
CA ASN A 143 5.43 7.06 -8.32
C ASN A 143 4.25 7.84 -7.69
N TYR A 144 4.04 7.64 -6.39
CA TYR A 144 3.02 8.33 -5.60
C TYR A 144 3.63 9.50 -4.80
N ASN A 145 2.87 10.59 -4.61
CA ASN A 145 3.39 11.83 -4.02
C ASN A 145 3.49 11.78 -2.47
N VAL A 146 4.71 11.54 -1.97
CA VAL A 146 5.04 11.52 -0.54
C VAL A 146 4.90 12.87 0.19
N HIS A 147 4.77 13.98 -0.54
CA HIS A 147 4.50 15.31 0.03
C HIS A 147 3.00 15.61 0.24
N SER A 148 2.10 14.74 -0.22
CA SER A 148 0.65 14.95 -0.08
C SER A 148 -0.09 13.62 -0.01
N VAL A 149 0.19 12.83 1.03
CA VAL A 149 -0.45 11.53 1.23
C VAL A 149 -1.86 11.71 1.80
N SER A 150 -2.85 11.09 1.15
CA SER A 150 -4.30 11.18 1.42
C SER A 150 -4.93 12.57 1.24
N ASN A 151 -6.26 12.64 1.35
CA ASN A 151 -7.06 13.87 1.26
C ASN A 151 -6.82 14.90 2.39
N LYS A 152 -5.97 14.58 3.36
CA LYS A 152 -5.48 15.52 4.39
C LYS A 152 -4.17 16.20 4.00
N SER A 153 -3.55 15.80 2.88
CA SER A 153 -2.24 16.26 2.41
C SER A 153 -1.17 16.19 3.50
N GLU A 154 -0.96 15.00 4.06
CA GLU A 154 0.13 14.80 5.02
C GLU A 154 1.46 14.61 4.26
N ASP A 155 2.41 15.51 4.52
CA ASP A 155 3.75 15.48 3.96
C ASP A 155 4.69 14.63 4.82
N PHE A 156 5.15 13.50 4.29
CA PHE A 156 6.02 12.58 5.02
C PHE A 156 7.46 13.08 5.13
N ILE A 157 7.97 13.80 4.13
CA ILE A 157 9.32 14.40 4.16
C ILE A 157 9.41 15.48 5.25
N LEU A 158 8.33 16.23 5.48
CA LEU A 158 8.20 17.15 6.59
C LEU A 158 8.22 16.40 7.95
N LYS A 159 7.53 15.26 8.08
CA LYS A 159 7.54 14.47 9.33
C LYS A 159 8.92 13.98 9.74
N ILE A 160 9.74 13.54 8.78
CA ILE A 160 11.13 13.13 9.05
C ILE A 160 12.08 14.34 9.18
N SER A 161 11.68 15.54 8.71
CA SER A 161 12.43 16.79 8.91
C SER A 161 12.21 17.41 10.32
N GLU A 162 11.01 17.27 10.89
CA GLU A 162 10.57 17.99 12.10
C GLU A 162 11.47 17.75 13.35
N ASN A 163 12.05 16.55 13.54
CA ASN A 163 12.67 16.18 14.83
C ASN A 163 13.72 15.05 14.74
N PHE A 164 15.00 15.41 14.63
CA PHE A 164 16.15 14.48 14.67
C PHE A 164 16.17 13.63 15.96
N ASN A 165 15.90 14.23 17.12
CA ASN A 165 16.01 13.51 18.40
C ASN A 165 15.00 12.34 18.47
N LYS A 166 13.84 12.41 17.82
CA LYS A 166 12.90 11.28 17.71
C LYS A 166 13.44 10.13 16.84
N ILE A 167 14.24 10.46 15.83
CA ILE A 167 14.92 9.49 14.96
C ILE A 167 16.01 8.79 15.77
N GLU A 168 16.96 9.54 16.33
CA GLU A 168 18.11 8.97 17.07
C GLU A 168 17.69 8.17 18.32
N ASN A 169 16.57 8.52 18.98
CA ASN A 169 16.01 7.74 20.10
C ASN A 169 15.64 6.28 19.74
N GLN A 170 15.59 5.91 18.45
CA GLN A 170 15.36 4.54 17.98
C GLN A 170 16.68 3.77 17.69
N GLY A 171 17.85 4.35 17.95
CA GLY A 171 19.15 3.78 17.64
C GLY A 171 19.54 3.92 16.16
N ILE A 172 20.72 3.39 15.79
CA ILE A 172 21.36 3.57 14.47
C ILE A 172 20.48 3.15 13.27
N ASN A 173 19.54 2.23 13.50
CA ASN A 173 18.59 1.76 12.48
C ASN A 173 17.72 2.90 11.91
N SER A 174 17.30 3.89 12.70
CA SER A 174 16.42 4.96 12.17
C SER A 174 17.18 5.97 11.28
N PRO A 175 18.39 6.45 11.63
CA PRO A 175 19.24 7.17 10.70
C PRO A 175 19.44 6.45 9.35
N ILE A 176 19.71 5.15 9.38
CA ILE A 176 19.85 4.33 8.16
C ILE A 176 18.56 4.31 7.33
N TRP A 177 17.42 4.01 7.97
CA TRP A 177 16.12 3.94 7.29
C TRP A 177 15.69 5.25 6.64
N THR A 178 15.86 6.38 7.31
CA THR A 178 15.53 7.68 6.72
C THR A 178 16.49 8.05 5.59
N LEU A 179 17.79 7.70 5.66
CA LEU A 179 18.70 7.90 4.53
C LEU A 179 18.30 7.06 3.31
N LEU A 180 17.89 5.81 3.50
CA LEU A 180 17.31 4.98 2.43
C LEU A 180 16.04 5.62 1.85
N ALA A 181 15.13 6.09 2.71
CA ALA A 181 13.89 6.73 2.31
C ALA A 181 14.11 7.99 1.45
N ILE A 182 14.97 8.92 1.88
CA ILE A 182 15.21 10.17 1.14
C ILE A 182 16.01 9.94 -0.14
N ASN A 183 17.03 9.07 -0.12
CA ASN A 183 17.82 8.76 -1.32
C ASN A 183 17.00 8.03 -2.40
N SER A 184 15.92 7.34 -2.03
CA SER A 184 15.11 6.56 -2.97
C SER A 184 14.49 7.38 -4.11
N GLY A 185 14.14 8.64 -3.85
CA GLY A 185 13.60 9.57 -4.84
C GLY A 185 14.33 10.91 -4.91
N ASP A 186 15.55 10.95 -4.39
CA ASP A 186 16.42 12.13 -4.20
C ASP A 186 15.73 13.31 -3.49
N TYR A 187 14.99 13.01 -2.42
CA TYR A 187 14.24 14.00 -1.64
C TYR A 187 15.16 14.80 -0.71
N SER A 188 15.19 16.13 -0.85
CA SER A 188 15.81 16.98 0.16
C SER A 188 14.96 17.05 1.44
N LEU A 189 15.58 16.87 2.61
CA LEU A 189 14.97 17.25 3.89
C LEU A 189 14.72 18.78 3.91
N TYR A 190 13.63 19.23 4.55
CA TYR A 190 13.17 20.61 4.43
C TYR A 190 14.22 21.63 4.95
N PRO A 191 14.78 22.51 4.08
CA PRO A 191 15.92 23.36 4.45
C PRO A 191 15.53 24.61 5.25
N SER A 192 14.26 25.02 5.22
CA SER A 192 13.76 26.20 5.94
C SER A 192 13.53 25.91 7.44
N LYS A 193 14.63 25.57 8.12
CA LYS A 193 14.77 25.46 9.58
C LYS A 193 14.09 26.65 10.28
N PRO A 194 13.07 26.42 11.13
CA PRO A 194 12.52 27.48 11.98
C PRO A 194 13.62 28.06 12.87
N GLU A 195 13.72 29.39 12.95
CA GLU A 195 14.78 30.06 13.71
C GLU A 195 14.87 29.49 15.14
N ASN A 196 16.10 29.19 15.57
CA ASN A 196 16.44 28.59 16.87
C ASN A 196 16.06 27.11 17.10
N ASN A 197 15.39 26.40 16.17
CA ASN A 197 15.19 24.95 16.34
C ASN A 197 16.49 24.16 16.12
N LYS A 198 17.14 23.72 17.21
CA LYS A 198 18.33 22.86 17.17
C LYS A 198 18.02 21.39 16.86
N ASN A 199 16.79 20.94 17.12
CA ASN A 199 16.37 19.54 17.00
C ASN A 199 15.83 19.19 15.60
N TRP A 200 15.84 20.14 14.64
CA TRP A 200 15.51 19.88 13.24
C TRP A 200 16.41 18.80 12.63
N ASN A 201 15.89 17.97 11.73
CA ASN A 201 16.67 16.93 11.06
C ASN A 201 17.30 17.44 9.76
N THR A 202 18.48 16.91 9.43
CA THR A 202 19.29 17.28 8.26
C THR A 202 20.17 16.08 7.85
N GLU A 203 20.57 16.01 6.58
CA GLU A 203 21.32 14.86 6.03
C GLU A 203 22.65 14.64 6.74
N GLY A 204 23.37 15.73 7.07
CA GLY A 204 24.65 15.67 7.76
C GLY A 204 24.56 15.00 9.12
N LYS A 205 23.55 15.36 9.93
CA LYS A 205 23.29 14.73 11.23
C LYS A 205 23.01 13.22 11.13
N MET A 206 22.45 12.79 10.02
CA MET A 206 22.05 11.39 9.81
C MET A 206 23.26 10.55 9.41
N ILE A 207 24.15 11.13 8.58
CA ILE A 207 25.48 10.59 8.30
C ILE A 207 26.32 10.55 9.59
N ASP A 208 26.49 11.68 10.28
CA ASP A 208 27.21 11.81 11.56
C ASP A 208 26.72 10.76 12.58
N SER A 209 25.41 10.62 12.75
CA SER A 209 24.81 9.66 13.68
C SER A 209 25.03 8.19 13.31
N ILE A 210 25.47 7.86 12.09
CA ILE A 210 25.94 6.53 11.69
C ILE A 210 27.46 6.43 11.89
N ILE A 211 28.23 7.40 11.39
CA ILE A 211 29.70 7.39 11.45
C ILE A 211 30.21 7.43 12.90
N ASP A 212 29.61 8.24 13.78
CA ASP A 212 29.93 8.32 15.22
C ASP A 212 29.63 7.01 15.99
N LYS A 213 28.98 6.05 15.34
CA LYS A 213 28.62 4.73 15.88
C LYS A 213 29.38 3.59 15.19
N GLU A 214 30.40 3.90 14.37
CA GLU A 214 31.34 2.91 13.81
C GLU A 214 32.09 2.19 14.93
N ILE A 215 32.16 0.86 14.83
CA ILE A 215 32.85 0.01 15.80
C ILE A 215 34.36 -0.06 15.44
N ILE A 216 35.21 -0.28 16.44
CA ILE A 216 36.67 -0.26 16.29
C ILE A 216 37.11 -1.26 15.20
N ASN A 217 37.80 -0.74 14.17
CA ASN A 217 38.21 -1.45 12.94
C ASN A 217 37.07 -1.81 11.95
N GLY A 218 35.95 -1.08 11.98
CA GLY A 218 34.93 -1.08 10.93
C GLY A 218 33.64 -1.81 11.27
N GLY A 219 32.56 -1.33 10.66
CA GLY A 219 31.22 -1.91 10.73
C GLY A 219 30.36 -1.39 11.89
N TRP A 220 29.12 -1.84 11.93
CA TRP A 220 28.03 -1.29 12.76
C TRP A 220 27.11 -2.39 13.28
N SER A 221 26.34 -2.11 14.34
CA SER A 221 25.29 -3.01 14.86
C SER A 221 24.28 -2.26 15.74
N LEU A 222 23.11 -2.88 16.01
CA LEU A 222 22.04 -2.27 16.81
C LEU A 222 22.44 -1.90 18.24
N ASN A 223 23.48 -2.53 18.80
CA ASN A 223 23.93 -2.34 20.18
C ASN A 223 25.27 -1.59 20.30
N ASN A 224 25.92 -1.26 19.17
CA ASN A 224 27.26 -0.67 19.09
C ASN A 224 28.36 -1.47 19.83
N GLN A 225 28.25 -2.81 19.89
CA GLN A 225 29.24 -3.67 20.60
C GLN A 225 30.18 -4.40 19.64
N GLU A 226 29.63 -5.25 18.78
CA GLU A 226 30.36 -6.04 17.77
C GLU A 226 29.71 -5.80 16.40
N PRO A 227 30.47 -5.77 15.29
CA PRO A 227 29.89 -5.53 13.96
C PRO A 227 28.96 -6.66 13.52
N ASP A 228 27.77 -6.30 13.04
CA ASP A 228 26.76 -7.23 12.54
C ASP A 228 26.62 -7.10 11.02
N ALA A 229 26.33 -8.22 10.34
CA ALA A 229 26.25 -8.26 8.88
C ALA A 229 25.08 -7.41 8.34
N ASP A 230 23.89 -7.54 8.92
CA ASP A 230 22.67 -6.83 8.47
C ASP A 230 22.86 -5.32 8.59
N ILE A 231 23.25 -4.85 9.79
CA ILE A 231 23.36 -3.42 10.06
C ILE A 231 24.57 -2.79 9.37
N THR A 232 25.69 -3.52 9.24
CA THR A 232 26.84 -3.01 8.46
C THR A 232 26.46 -2.86 6.99
N ALA A 233 25.75 -3.84 6.42
CA ALA A 233 25.28 -3.79 5.05
C ALA A 233 24.23 -2.68 4.83
N MET A 234 23.20 -2.60 5.67
CA MET A 234 22.18 -1.55 5.57
C MET A 234 22.76 -0.13 5.75
N ALA A 235 23.75 0.05 6.65
CA ALA A 235 24.47 1.31 6.78
C ALA A 235 25.20 1.70 5.49
N ILE A 236 25.89 0.74 4.86
CA ILE A 236 26.55 0.97 3.56
C ILE A 236 25.54 1.33 2.47
N GLN A 237 24.37 0.68 2.41
CA GLN A 237 23.30 1.03 1.47
C GLN A 237 22.81 2.47 1.67
N GLY A 238 22.54 2.89 2.91
CA GLY A 238 22.10 4.25 3.23
C GLY A 238 23.15 5.34 2.96
N LEU A 239 24.44 4.99 3.05
CA LEU A 239 25.56 5.91 2.80
C LEU A 239 26.08 5.88 1.35
N ALA A 240 25.66 4.91 0.53
CA ALA A 240 26.22 4.68 -0.81
C ALA A 240 26.19 5.91 -1.75
N PRO A 241 25.10 6.71 -1.84
CA PRO A 241 25.07 7.88 -2.72
C PRO A 241 26.10 8.96 -2.33
N TYR A 242 26.43 9.06 -1.04
CA TYR A 242 27.45 9.99 -0.54
C TYR A 242 28.87 9.42 -0.70
N TYR A 243 29.05 8.10 -0.60
CA TYR A 243 30.33 7.42 -0.84
C TYR A 243 30.79 7.52 -2.31
N LEU A 244 29.85 7.59 -3.25
CA LEU A 244 30.09 7.66 -4.69
C LEU A 244 30.11 9.09 -5.26
N SER A 245 29.61 10.06 -4.51
CA SER A 245 29.63 11.48 -4.88
C SER A 245 30.12 12.36 -3.74
N GLU A 246 31.40 12.72 -3.82
CA GLU A 246 32.02 13.75 -2.96
C GLU A 246 31.26 15.07 -3.00
N GLU A 247 30.69 15.43 -4.16
CA GLU A 247 29.84 16.61 -4.30
C GLU A 247 28.53 16.49 -3.51
N LYS A 248 27.87 15.32 -3.52
CA LYS A 248 26.67 15.10 -2.70
C LYS A 248 27.00 15.12 -1.20
N PHE A 249 28.12 14.52 -0.79
CA PHE A 249 28.58 14.63 0.61
C PHE A 249 28.84 16.10 1.01
N ASN A 250 29.58 16.85 0.20
CA ASN A 250 29.95 18.25 0.49
C ASN A 250 28.78 19.24 0.41
N LYS A 251 27.58 18.82 -0.03
CA LYS A 251 26.32 19.57 0.06
C LYS A 251 25.60 19.40 1.41
N THR A 252 25.99 18.43 2.24
CA THR A 252 25.39 18.18 3.56
C THR A 252 25.97 19.09 4.65
N ASP A 253 25.32 19.14 5.81
CA ASP A 253 25.80 19.81 7.03
C ASP A 253 26.57 18.87 7.98
N SER A 254 27.21 17.83 7.43
CA SER A 254 28.03 16.84 8.15
C SER A 254 29.17 17.52 8.93
N SER A 255 29.44 17.03 10.14
CA SER A 255 30.63 17.47 10.91
C SER A 255 31.90 16.70 10.53
N HIS A 256 31.77 15.55 9.87
CA HIS A 256 32.88 14.82 9.25
C HIS A 256 33.28 15.42 7.90
N ASN A 257 34.56 15.26 7.53
CA ASN A 257 35.03 15.53 6.18
C ASN A 257 34.90 14.27 5.29
N TYR A 258 34.80 14.46 3.97
CA TYR A 258 34.55 13.37 3.02
C TYR A 258 35.60 12.25 3.08
N LEU A 259 36.88 12.56 3.30
CA LEU A 259 37.94 11.55 3.35
C LEU A 259 37.79 10.63 4.57
N ASP A 260 37.46 11.16 5.74
CA ASP A 260 37.29 10.34 6.95
C ASP A 260 35.96 9.57 6.96
N PHE A 261 34.88 10.18 6.44
CA PHE A 261 33.64 9.48 6.09
C PHE A 261 33.91 8.30 5.12
N LYS A 262 34.66 8.55 4.03
CA LYS A 262 34.99 7.53 3.02
C LYS A 262 35.78 6.38 3.63
N LYS A 263 36.75 6.66 4.51
CA LYS A 263 37.49 5.63 5.25
C LYS A 263 36.58 4.79 6.14
N ALA A 264 35.57 5.38 6.79
CA ALA A 264 34.62 4.63 7.61
C ALA A 264 33.76 3.67 6.76
N VAL A 265 33.26 4.13 5.61
CA VAL A 265 32.55 3.27 4.64
C VAL A 265 33.47 2.15 4.14
N GLU A 266 34.72 2.45 3.75
CA GLU A 266 35.69 1.43 3.33
C GLU A 266 36.06 0.45 4.45
N ARG A 267 36.14 0.88 5.71
CA ARG A 267 36.28 -0.03 6.87
C ARG A 267 35.05 -0.90 7.07
N GLY A 268 33.83 -0.39 6.80
CA GLY A 268 32.60 -1.18 6.76
C GLY A 268 32.62 -2.25 5.66
N ILE A 269 33.02 -1.91 4.43
CA ILE A 269 33.15 -2.86 3.32
C ILE A 269 34.22 -3.91 3.64
N ALA A 270 35.35 -3.48 4.20
CA ALA A 270 36.39 -4.37 4.69
C ALA A 270 35.89 -5.28 5.82
N LYS A 271 34.96 -4.82 6.66
CA LYS A 271 34.34 -5.62 7.71
C LYS A 271 33.37 -6.67 7.16
N LEU A 272 32.57 -6.34 6.14
CA LEU A 272 31.76 -7.35 5.44
C LEU A 272 32.64 -8.45 4.84
N ALA A 273 33.78 -8.11 4.24
CA ALA A 273 34.71 -9.13 3.75
C ALA A 273 35.34 -9.97 4.88
N ASP A 274 35.61 -9.37 6.05
CA ASP A 274 36.08 -10.11 7.23
C ASP A 274 34.98 -10.98 7.90
N LEU A 275 33.69 -10.64 7.71
CA LEU A 275 32.52 -11.35 8.24
C LEU A 275 31.98 -12.46 7.31
N GLN A 276 32.39 -12.49 6.04
CA GLN A 276 31.89 -13.47 5.07
C GLN A 276 32.35 -14.88 5.45
N LEU A 277 31.39 -15.80 5.58
CA LEU A 277 31.67 -17.18 5.99
C LEU A 277 32.42 -17.97 4.89
N PRO A 278 33.15 -19.05 5.23
CA PRO A 278 33.92 -19.83 4.26
C PRO A 278 33.13 -20.47 3.11
N HIS A 279 31.78 -20.52 3.18
CA HIS A 279 30.91 -20.93 2.07
C HIS A 279 30.36 -19.76 1.23
N GLY A 280 30.75 -18.52 1.54
CA GLY A 280 30.36 -17.30 0.84
C GLY A 280 29.14 -16.57 1.39
N GLY A 281 28.35 -17.18 2.28
CA GLY A 281 27.18 -16.56 2.92
C GLY A 281 27.54 -15.74 4.17
N PHE A 282 26.52 -15.20 4.84
CA PHE A 282 26.63 -14.39 6.06
C PHE A 282 25.73 -14.90 7.16
N ASP A 283 26.15 -14.78 8.42
CA ASP A 283 25.33 -15.04 9.60
C ASP A 283 25.07 -13.81 10.47
N SER A 284 23.99 -13.93 11.24
CA SER A 284 23.75 -13.17 12.45
C SER A 284 23.15 -14.13 13.49
N TYR A 285 23.26 -13.79 14.78
CA TYR A 285 22.77 -14.61 15.90
C TYR A 285 23.21 -16.10 15.92
N ASN A 286 24.36 -16.44 15.31
CA ASN A 286 24.94 -17.78 15.16
C ASN A 286 24.23 -18.72 14.16
N ALA A 287 23.52 -18.19 13.15
CA ALA A 287 23.01 -18.98 12.03
C ALA A 287 23.11 -18.20 10.71
N ALA A 288 23.81 -18.78 9.72
CA ALA A 288 23.84 -18.19 8.38
C ALA A 288 22.51 -18.38 7.68
N ASN A 289 22.01 -17.29 7.12
CA ASN A 289 20.62 -17.11 6.72
C ASN A 289 20.54 -16.35 5.38
N SER A 290 19.36 -16.40 4.76
CA SER A 290 19.13 -15.79 3.46
C SER A 290 19.19 -14.26 3.52
N GLU A 291 18.71 -13.68 4.62
CA GLU A 291 18.48 -12.25 4.80
C GLU A 291 19.80 -11.48 4.94
N SER A 292 20.71 -11.90 5.83
CA SER A 292 22.06 -11.30 5.96
C SER A 292 22.87 -11.42 4.68
N THR A 293 22.75 -12.56 3.98
CA THR A 293 23.39 -12.76 2.67
C THR A 293 22.78 -11.82 1.61
N SER A 294 21.47 -11.58 1.67
CA SER A 294 20.75 -10.63 0.81
C SER A 294 21.16 -9.18 1.07
N GLN A 295 21.25 -8.75 2.34
CA GLN A 295 21.69 -7.41 2.70
C GLN A 295 23.10 -7.12 2.19
N ALA A 296 24.03 -8.07 2.30
CA ALA A 296 25.40 -7.93 1.78
C ALA A 296 25.42 -7.77 0.25
N ILE A 297 24.63 -8.55 -0.50
CA ILE A 297 24.50 -8.42 -1.97
C ILE A 297 24.01 -7.03 -2.36
N VAL A 298 22.96 -6.52 -1.71
CA VAL A 298 22.45 -5.17 -1.96
C VAL A 298 23.50 -4.12 -1.60
N ALA A 299 24.13 -4.23 -0.42
CA ALA A 299 25.16 -3.28 0.02
C ALA A 299 26.32 -3.14 -0.97
N LEU A 300 26.83 -4.24 -1.53
CA LEU A 300 27.91 -4.19 -2.52
C LEU A 300 27.45 -3.62 -3.87
N THR A 301 26.27 -4.03 -4.36
CA THR A 301 25.75 -3.52 -5.64
C THR A 301 25.37 -2.03 -5.59
N GLU A 302 24.90 -1.54 -4.43
CA GLU A 302 24.65 -0.11 -4.19
C GLU A 302 25.93 0.75 -4.23
N ILE A 303 27.10 0.20 -3.90
CA ILE A 303 28.39 0.90 -4.01
C ILE A 303 29.19 0.55 -5.28
N GLY A 304 28.61 -0.18 -6.23
CA GLY A 304 29.27 -0.53 -7.49
C GLY A 304 30.28 -1.68 -7.40
N ILE A 305 30.17 -2.56 -6.40
CA ILE A 305 31.05 -3.73 -6.23
C ILE A 305 30.31 -5.00 -6.63
N ASN A 306 30.92 -5.79 -7.52
CA ASN A 306 30.41 -7.09 -7.92
C ASN A 306 30.48 -8.09 -6.73
N PRO A 307 29.35 -8.68 -6.27
CA PRO A 307 29.31 -9.67 -5.19
C PRO A 307 30.13 -10.96 -5.42
N LYS A 308 30.63 -11.18 -6.64
CA LYS A 308 31.50 -12.31 -7.02
C LYS A 308 32.94 -11.88 -7.35
N SER A 309 33.38 -10.67 -6.95
CA SER A 309 34.75 -10.20 -7.19
C SER A 309 35.79 -10.85 -6.25
N THR A 310 36.92 -11.25 -6.83
CA THR A 310 38.13 -11.72 -6.13
C THR A 310 39.08 -10.58 -5.71
N ASN A 311 38.87 -9.35 -6.20
CA ASN A 311 39.78 -8.23 -6.03
C ASN A 311 38.98 -6.91 -5.95
N VAL A 312 38.89 -6.36 -4.74
CA VAL A 312 38.19 -5.11 -4.43
C VAL A 312 39.18 -4.15 -3.77
N PRO A 313 39.66 -3.11 -4.46
CA PRO A 313 40.57 -2.12 -3.91
C PRO A 313 39.82 -1.06 -3.08
N LEU A 314 40.17 -0.96 -1.79
CA LEU A 314 39.65 0.02 -0.84
C LEU A 314 40.75 1.08 -0.61
N ASN A 315 40.71 2.12 -1.44
CA ASN A 315 41.85 3.02 -1.67
C ASN A 315 42.06 4.07 -0.57
N ALA A 316 41.01 4.54 0.11
CA ALA A 316 41.15 5.48 1.23
C ALA A 316 41.73 4.81 2.49
N ILE A 317 41.61 3.48 2.61
CA ILE A 317 42.21 2.68 3.71
C ILE A 317 43.42 1.84 3.27
N ASN A 318 43.75 1.81 1.98
CA ASN A 318 44.84 1.02 1.39
C ASN A 318 44.75 -0.50 1.74
N LYS A 319 43.55 -1.09 1.66
CA LYS A 319 43.29 -2.53 1.80
C LYS A 319 42.76 -3.07 0.46
N THR A 320 43.10 -4.31 0.12
CA THR A 320 42.39 -5.09 -0.92
C THR A 320 41.62 -6.21 -0.25
N VAL A 321 40.37 -6.44 -0.66
CA VAL A 321 39.54 -7.55 -0.17
C VAL A 321 38.99 -8.40 -1.31
N SER A 322 38.43 -9.56 -0.96
CA SER A 322 37.76 -10.49 -1.88
C SER A 322 36.39 -10.83 -1.29
N PHE A 323 35.38 -10.98 -2.14
CA PHE A 323 34.07 -11.54 -1.78
C PHE A 323 33.89 -12.98 -2.33
N VAL A 324 34.98 -13.54 -2.85
CA VAL A 324 35.13 -14.95 -3.20
C VAL A 324 36.11 -15.59 -2.22
N THR A 325 35.64 -16.64 -1.56
CA THR A 325 36.38 -17.41 -0.54
C THR A 325 37.02 -18.66 -1.14
N ALA A 326 37.78 -19.42 -0.33
CA ALA A 326 38.27 -20.75 -0.71
C ALA A 326 37.14 -21.79 -0.95
N GLY A 327 35.94 -21.49 -0.46
CA GLY A 327 34.74 -22.32 -0.57
C GLY A 327 34.73 -23.50 0.40
N ALA A 328 33.61 -23.67 1.09
CA ALA A 328 33.38 -24.72 2.07
C ALA A 328 32.09 -25.48 1.74
N VAL A 329 32.03 -26.75 2.17
CA VAL A 329 30.79 -27.54 2.10
C VAL A 329 29.92 -27.17 3.29
N ARG A 330 28.64 -26.88 3.03
CA ARG A 330 27.60 -26.70 4.03
C ARG A 330 26.32 -27.40 3.55
N ASP A 331 25.65 -28.12 4.43
CA ASP A 331 24.35 -28.76 4.16
C ASP A 331 24.32 -29.64 2.88
N GLY A 332 25.49 -30.21 2.53
CA GLY A 332 25.74 -31.02 1.33
C GLY A 332 26.35 -30.28 0.14
N VAL A 333 26.26 -28.95 0.09
CA VAL A 333 26.59 -28.11 -1.08
C VAL A 333 27.90 -27.35 -0.87
N LYS A 334 28.75 -27.23 -1.90
CA LYS A 334 29.96 -26.38 -1.85
C LYS A 334 29.74 -25.06 -2.59
N THR A 335 29.67 -23.96 -1.86
CA THR A 335 29.65 -22.59 -2.42
C THR A 335 30.89 -21.80 -1.95
N ASN A 336 31.20 -20.69 -2.61
CA ASN A 336 32.35 -19.84 -2.25
C ASN A 336 32.10 -18.32 -2.35
N ASN A 337 30.92 -17.88 -2.79
CA ASN A 337 30.56 -16.47 -2.99
C ASN A 337 29.09 -16.26 -2.58
N MET A 338 28.70 -15.02 -2.31
CA MET A 338 27.41 -14.74 -1.68
C MET A 338 26.19 -14.98 -2.58
N VAL A 339 26.30 -14.84 -3.91
CA VAL A 339 25.18 -15.11 -4.82
C VAL A 339 24.85 -16.60 -4.85
N ASP A 340 25.86 -17.46 -5.02
CA ASP A 340 25.64 -18.90 -5.04
C ASP A 340 25.26 -19.42 -3.63
N ALA A 341 25.80 -18.80 -2.57
CA ALA A 341 25.39 -19.08 -1.19
C ALA A 341 23.95 -18.66 -0.89
N LEU A 342 23.44 -17.54 -1.44
CA LEU A 342 22.03 -17.15 -1.30
C LEU A 342 21.12 -18.20 -1.94
N LEU A 343 21.48 -18.73 -3.11
CA LEU A 343 20.71 -19.76 -3.80
C LEU A 343 20.58 -21.07 -2.98
N THR A 344 21.50 -21.38 -2.06
CA THR A 344 21.39 -22.58 -1.21
C THR A 344 20.15 -22.59 -0.30
N PHE A 345 19.60 -21.42 0.00
CA PHE A 345 18.37 -21.27 0.79
C PHE A 345 17.09 -21.45 -0.03
N TRP A 346 17.15 -21.62 -1.36
CA TRP A 346 15.96 -21.74 -2.21
C TRP A 346 15.18 -23.04 -1.95
N ASP A 347 13.86 -22.95 -1.83
CA ASP A 347 12.97 -24.05 -1.46
C ASP A 347 12.47 -24.83 -2.68
N ASN A 348 13.38 -25.58 -3.28
CA ASN A 348 13.11 -26.46 -4.42
C ASN A 348 12.07 -27.56 -4.12
N GLU A 349 11.82 -27.94 -2.86
CA GLU A 349 10.76 -28.90 -2.51
C GLU A 349 9.34 -28.34 -2.71
N LYS A 350 9.19 -27.01 -2.76
CA LYS A 350 7.92 -26.32 -3.03
C LYS A 350 7.79 -25.85 -4.47
N LEU A 351 8.78 -26.13 -5.32
CA LEU A 351 8.67 -25.83 -6.75
C LEU A 351 7.54 -26.63 -7.37
N ASN A 352 6.53 -25.93 -7.88
CA ASN A 352 5.59 -26.51 -8.86
C ASN A 352 6.18 -26.31 -10.27
N PRO A 353 6.62 -27.36 -10.99
CA PRO A 353 7.30 -27.20 -12.27
C PRO A 353 6.41 -26.58 -13.36
N GLU A 354 5.10 -26.84 -13.35
CA GLU A 354 4.18 -26.39 -14.40
C GLU A 354 3.85 -24.89 -14.34
N ILE A 355 4.01 -24.25 -13.17
CA ILE A 355 3.86 -22.79 -13.02
C ILE A 355 5.17 -22.07 -12.67
N GLY A 356 6.21 -22.83 -12.32
CA GLY A 356 7.56 -22.33 -12.00
C GLY A 356 7.69 -21.58 -10.68
N SER A 357 6.80 -21.76 -9.70
CA SER A 357 6.80 -20.98 -8.43
C SER A 357 7.47 -21.72 -7.26
N ALA A 358 8.37 -21.04 -6.53
CA ALA A 358 9.07 -21.51 -5.32
C ALA A 358 9.63 -20.33 -4.50
N GLY A 359 9.79 -20.47 -3.18
CA GLY A 359 10.29 -19.42 -2.28
C GLY A 359 11.72 -19.64 -1.76
N PHE A 360 12.18 -18.82 -0.80
CA PHE A 360 13.44 -19.00 -0.06
C PHE A 360 13.19 -19.30 1.42
N ARG A 361 13.97 -20.22 2.00
CA ARG A 361 14.00 -20.55 3.43
C ARG A 361 14.81 -19.49 4.20
N HIS A 362 14.49 -19.27 5.47
CA HIS A 362 15.29 -18.41 6.35
C HIS A 362 16.69 -19.00 6.61
N VAL A 363 16.74 -20.27 7.00
CA VAL A 363 17.96 -21.05 7.30
C VAL A 363 17.88 -22.45 6.70
N THR A 364 19.00 -23.17 6.67
CA THR A 364 19.14 -24.57 6.21
C THR A 364 19.56 -25.51 7.35
N GLU A 365 20.60 -25.13 8.12
CA GLU A 365 20.90 -25.64 9.47
C GLU A 365 20.82 -24.48 10.46
N GLY A 366 20.30 -24.75 11.66
CA GLY A 366 20.60 -23.92 12.84
C GLY A 366 19.44 -23.75 13.81
N ASN A 367 19.38 -22.55 14.40
CA ASN A 367 18.31 -22.05 15.25
C ASN A 367 17.45 -21.07 14.44
N ASP A 368 16.16 -21.37 14.25
CA ASP A 368 15.25 -20.63 13.35
C ASP A 368 14.45 -19.51 14.05
N GLY A 369 15.01 -18.95 15.11
CA GLY A 369 14.29 -18.00 15.98
C GLY A 369 13.22 -18.65 16.86
N GLY A 370 13.19 -19.98 16.97
CA GLY A 370 12.20 -20.73 17.77
C GLY A 370 10.82 -20.77 17.12
N SER A 371 10.77 -20.72 15.79
CA SER A 371 9.56 -20.56 14.99
C SER A 371 9.07 -21.86 14.34
N GLY A 372 9.96 -22.84 14.16
CA GLY A 372 9.70 -24.07 13.40
C GLY A 372 9.74 -23.88 11.88
N SER A 373 10.13 -22.70 11.37
CA SER A 373 10.13 -22.39 9.94
C SER A 373 11.42 -22.75 9.20
N GLY A 374 12.43 -23.33 9.85
CA GLY A 374 13.74 -23.63 9.25
C GLY A 374 13.74 -24.68 8.12
N THR A 375 12.62 -25.33 7.80
CA THR A 375 12.53 -26.33 6.73
C THR A 375 11.88 -25.84 5.43
N THR A 376 11.16 -24.72 5.44
CA THR A 376 10.31 -24.29 4.32
C THR A 376 10.52 -22.82 3.98
N ALA A 377 10.07 -22.44 2.79
CA ALA A 377 10.02 -21.05 2.35
C ALA A 377 9.38 -20.14 3.40
N ASN A 378 10.00 -18.99 3.63
CA ASN A 378 9.58 -17.93 4.55
C ASN A 378 9.32 -16.67 3.72
N GLY A 379 8.24 -15.93 4.01
CA GLY A 379 7.87 -14.75 3.23
C GLY A 379 8.93 -13.64 3.22
N MET A 380 9.52 -13.34 4.39
CA MET A 380 10.56 -12.32 4.50
C MET A 380 11.86 -12.76 3.82
N ALA A 381 12.28 -14.00 4.02
CA ALA A 381 13.42 -14.60 3.31
C ALA A 381 13.23 -14.53 1.78
N SER A 382 12.02 -14.85 1.30
CA SER A 382 11.66 -14.80 -0.12
C SER A 382 11.69 -13.37 -0.68
N ASP A 383 11.15 -12.39 0.05
CA ASP A 383 11.20 -10.99 -0.36
C ASP A 383 12.64 -10.44 -0.41
N GLN A 384 13.45 -10.70 0.62
CA GLN A 384 14.83 -10.23 0.69
C GLN A 384 15.72 -10.89 -0.36
N ALA A 385 15.61 -12.21 -0.53
CA ALA A 385 16.35 -12.94 -1.56
C ALA A 385 15.95 -12.48 -2.97
N THR A 386 14.65 -12.22 -3.21
CA THR A 386 14.18 -11.69 -4.50
C THR A 386 14.78 -10.33 -4.80
N TYR A 387 14.70 -9.37 -3.87
CA TYR A 387 15.25 -8.04 -4.14
C TYR A 387 16.79 -8.04 -4.20
N ALA A 388 17.48 -8.95 -3.51
CA ALA A 388 18.94 -9.10 -3.64
C ALA A 388 19.37 -9.72 -4.97
N LEU A 389 18.65 -10.74 -5.46
CA LEU A 389 18.87 -11.28 -6.81
C LEU A 389 18.53 -10.23 -7.89
N VAL A 390 17.47 -9.44 -7.69
CA VAL A 390 17.16 -8.29 -8.55
C VAL A 390 18.28 -7.23 -8.48
N ALA A 391 18.84 -6.91 -7.31
CA ALA A 391 19.96 -5.98 -7.21
C ALA A 391 21.20 -6.48 -7.97
N TYR A 392 21.48 -7.78 -7.87
CA TYR A 392 22.57 -8.42 -8.61
C TYR A 392 22.32 -8.42 -10.12
N ASP A 393 21.15 -8.82 -10.60
CA ASP A 393 20.83 -8.78 -12.03
C ASP A 393 20.84 -7.35 -12.56
N ARG A 394 20.26 -6.38 -11.85
CA ARG A 394 20.31 -4.94 -12.20
C ARG A 394 21.74 -4.41 -12.28
N PHE A 395 22.61 -4.79 -11.34
CA PHE A 395 24.04 -4.46 -11.39
C PHE A 395 24.73 -5.09 -12.62
N MET A 396 24.50 -6.38 -12.91
CA MET A 396 25.11 -7.07 -14.04
C MET A 396 24.56 -6.61 -15.40
N THR A 397 23.32 -6.10 -15.46
CA THR A 397 22.64 -5.63 -16.68
C THR A 397 22.61 -4.10 -16.82
N GLY A 398 23.39 -3.38 -16.00
CA GLY A 398 23.59 -1.93 -16.11
C GLY A 398 22.36 -1.07 -15.78
N GLN A 399 21.36 -1.61 -15.08
CA GLN A 399 20.17 -0.87 -14.67
C GLN A 399 20.45 0.08 -13.50
N ALA A 400 19.57 1.05 -13.26
CA ALA A 400 19.60 1.86 -12.04
C ALA A 400 19.57 0.95 -10.79
N ARG A 401 20.31 1.34 -9.76
CA ARG A 401 20.49 0.59 -8.49
C ARG A 401 19.17 0.22 -7.80
N LEU A 402 19.21 -0.77 -6.91
CA LEU A 402 17.99 -1.29 -6.27
C LEU A 402 17.31 -0.20 -5.43
N GLN A 403 18.07 0.50 -4.59
CA GLN A 403 17.58 1.52 -3.65
C GLN A 403 17.25 2.85 -4.34
N ASN A 404 17.84 3.15 -5.51
CA ASN A 404 17.53 4.34 -6.31
C ASN A 404 16.32 4.09 -7.22
N LEU A 405 15.19 4.75 -6.93
CA LEU A 405 13.89 4.51 -7.58
C LEU A 405 13.55 5.55 -8.67
N MET A 406 14.50 6.41 -9.04
CA MET A 406 14.25 7.46 -10.04
C MET A 406 13.89 6.91 -11.43
N ASP A 407 14.26 5.66 -11.73
CA ASP A 407 13.83 4.95 -12.94
C ASP A 407 12.30 4.69 -12.97
N GLN A 408 11.65 4.58 -11.81
CA GLN A 408 10.18 4.42 -11.74
C GLN A 408 9.43 5.74 -11.93
N LYS A 409 10.09 6.89 -11.76
CA LYS A 409 9.49 8.19 -12.08
C LYS A 409 9.36 8.40 -13.59
N THR A 410 10.33 7.91 -14.37
CA THR A 410 10.34 7.97 -15.86
C THR A 410 9.66 6.76 -16.52
N THR A 411 9.73 5.58 -15.90
CA THR A 411 9.10 4.33 -16.38
C THR A 411 8.18 3.75 -15.30
N PRO A 412 6.93 4.27 -15.17
CA PRO A 412 6.03 3.88 -14.07
C PRO A 412 5.62 2.40 -14.14
N TYR A 413 5.43 1.75 -12.98
CA TYR A 413 5.13 0.31 -12.89
C TYR A 413 4.05 -0.22 -13.86
N LYS A 414 3.05 0.61 -14.21
CA LYS A 414 1.96 0.29 -15.15
C LYS A 414 2.39 0.14 -16.62
N SER A 415 3.62 0.49 -16.99
CA SER A 415 4.15 0.33 -18.35
C SER A 415 4.75 -1.06 -18.61
N PHE A 416 5.23 -1.75 -17.58
CA PHE A 416 5.83 -3.07 -17.72
C PHE A 416 4.79 -4.14 -18.06
N LYS A 417 5.21 -5.13 -18.85
CA LYS A 417 4.42 -6.30 -19.26
C LYS A 417 5.35 -7.49 -19.42
N ALA A 418 4.80 -8.70 -19.30
CA ALA A 418 5.54 -9.90 -19.68
C ALA A 418 6.00 -9.79 -21.15
N LYS A 419 7.28 -10.08 -21.39
CA LYS A 419 7.91 -10.10 -22.71
C LYS A 419 7.45 -11.38 -23.41
N PRO A 420 6.74 -11.31 -24.54
CA PRO A 420 6.35 -12.49 -25.29
C PRO A 420 7.59 -13.14 -25.93
N VAL A 421 7.65 -14.46 -25.87
CA VAL A 421 8.59 -15.30 -26.63
C VAL A 421 7.81 -16.45 -27.26
N ASN A 422 8.27 -16.95 -28.40
CA ASN A 422 7.57 -17.97 -29.15
C ASN A 422 8.25 -19.34 -29.01
N LEU A 423 7.48 -20.35 -28.62
CA LEU A 423 7.86 -21.75 -28.76
C LEU A 423 7.35 -22.29 -30.10
N THR A 424 8.24 -22.38 -31.09
CA THR A 424 7.89 -22.87 -32.43
C THR A 424 8.14 -24.36 -32.53
N TYR A 425 7.12 -25.11 -32.93
CA TYR A 425 7.21 -26.54 -33.25
C TYR A 425 7.31 -26.70 -34.77
N ASN A 426 8.48 -27.09 -35.27
CA ASN A 426 8.69 -27.37 -36.69
C ASN A 426 8.39 -28.86 -36.96
N ILE A 427 7.22 -29.12 -37.52
CA ILE A 427 6.72 -30.43 -37.94
C ILE A 427 7.05 -30.59 -39.42
N ASN A 428 8.18 -31.23 -39.73
CA ASN A 428 8.60 -31.55 -41.10
C ASN A 428 8.55 -30.32 -42.07
N GLY A 429 9.04 -29.16 -41.61
CA GLY A 429 9.03 -27.91 -42.38
C GLY A 429 7.78 -27.03 -42.20
N ILE A 430 6.72 -27.53 -41.56
CA ILE A 430 5.56 -26.73 -41.16
C ILE A 430 5.80 -26.19 -39.74
N SER A 431 5.75 -24.88 -39.56
CA SER A 431 5.92 -24.24 -38.24
C SER A 431 4.58 -23.97 -37.57
N ASP A 432 4.39 -24.56 -36.39
CA ASP A 432 3.27 -24.31 -35.47
C ASP A 432 3.79 -23.49 -34.27
N VAL A 433 3.32 -22.26 -34.12
CA VAL A 433 3.87 -21.27 -33.18
C VAL A 433 2.97 -21.15 -31.95
N ASN A 434 3.48 -21.57 -30.79
CA ASN A 434 2.81 -21.35 -29.51
C ASN A 434 3.38 -20.07 -28.84
N PRO A 435 2.59 -19.00 -28.67
CA PRO A 435 3.03 -17.81 -27.96
C PRO A 435 3.09 -18.09 -26.45
N THR A 436 4.18 -17.68 -25.81
CA THR A 436 4.44 -17.84 -24.37
C THR A 436 5.11 -16.57 -23.83
N SER A 437 5.40 -16.53 -22.53
CA SER A 437 6.19 -15.45 -21.92
C SER A 437 7.61 -15.90 -21.64
N TYR A 438 8.53 -14.95 -21.58
CA TYR A 438 9.87 -15.16 -21.04
C TYR A 438 9.79 -15.69 -19.58
N LEU A 439 10.46 -16.81 -19.29
CA LEU A 439 10.36 -17.60 -18.05
C LEU A 439 8.95 -18.13 -17.71
N ALA A 440 8.05 -18.24 -18.69
CA ALA A 440 6.88 -19.10 -18.55
C ALA A 440 7.30 -20.57 -18.59
N SER A 441 6.68 -21.41 -17.76
CA SER A 441 6.79 -22.86 -17.86
C SER A 441 5.88 -23.39 -18.98
N SER A 442 6.45 -24.07 -19.96
CA SER A 442 5.75 -24.59 -21.14
C SER A 442 5.84 -26.11 -21.22
N LYS A 443 4.70 -26.80 -21.15
CA LYS A 443 4.65 -28.27 -21.28
C LYS A 443 4.79 -28.67 -22.75
N ILE A 444 5.81 -29.46 -23.04
CA ILE A 444 6.15 -29.90 -24.40
C ILE A 444 5.08 -30.89 -24.89
N LYS A 445 4.36 -30.52 -25.96
CA LYS A 445 3.31 -31.37 -26.55
C LYS A 445 3.91 -32.50 -27.40
N ALA A 446 3.15 -33.54 -27.69
CA ALA A 446 3.50 -34.49 -28.74
C ALA A 446 3.13 -33.93 -30.12
N ASP A 447 3.86 -34.31 -31.17
CA ASP A 447 3.26 -34.32 -32.50
C ASP A 447 2.23 -35.46 -32.56
N THR A 448 1.02 -35.13 -33.00
CA THR A 448 -0.12 -36.05 -33.12
C THR A 448 -0.40 -36.46 -34.56
N ASN A 449 0.26 -35.84 -35.55
CA ASN A 449 0.07 -36.10 -36.97
C ASN A 449 1.41 -36.34 -37.70
N PRO A 450 2.24 -37.32 -37.26
CA PRO A 450 3.52 -37.59 -37.89
C PRO A 450 3.38 -38.00 -39.36
N PRO A 451 4.38 -37.71 -40.23
CA PRO A 451 4.36 -38.10 -41.64
C PRO A 451 4.13 -39.61 -41.84
N LYS A 452 3.34 -39.99 -42.85
CA LYS A 452 2.91 -41.38 -43.06
C LYS A 452 4.10 -42.36 -43.07
N GLY A 453 4.09 -43.33 -42.16
CA GLY A 453 5.16 -44.32 -41.99
C GLY A 453 6.32 -43.88 -41.11
N LYS A 454 6.22 -42.71 -40.45
CA LYS A 454 7.10 -42.26 -39.37
C LYS A 454 6.32 -42.18 -38.06
N ILE A 455 7.02 -42.31 -36.95
CA ILE A 455 6.48 -42.31 -35.58
C ILE A 455 7.19 -41.19 -34.83
N PHE A 456 6.43 -40.26 -34.24
CA PHE A 456 7.02 -39.17 -33.46
C PHE A 456 7.82 -39.73 -32.28
N LYS A 457 9.08 -39.29 -32.14
CA LYS A 457 10.04 -39.80 -31.17
C LYS A 457 10.27 -38.79 -30.05
N ASN A 458 10.67 -37.58 -30.43
CA ASN A 458 10.99 -36.47 -29.54
C ASN A 458 11.11 -35.18 -30.35
N TRP A 459 11.18 -34.05 -29.65
CA TRP A 459 11.66 -32.80 -30.22
C TRP A 459 13.16 -32.67 -30.03
N ASN A 460 13.83 -31.90 -30.90
CA ASN A 460 15.23 -31.55 -30.77
C ASN A 460 15.44 -30.04 -31.03
N SER A 461 16.41 -29.40 -30.37
CA SER A 461 16.72 -27.98 -30.63
C SER A 461 17.31 -27.72 -32.02
N LYS A 462 17.82 -28.76 -32.71
CA LYS A 462 18.36 -28.68 -34.07
C LYS A 462 17.62 -29.61 -35.03
N GLN A 463 17.51 -29.18 -36.28
CA GLN A 463 16.76 -29.89 -37.33
C GLN A 463 17.37 -31.25 -37.69
N ASP A 464 18.69 -31.38 -37.62
CA ASP A 464 19.46 -32.60 -37.89
C ASP A 464 19.46 -33.60 -36.72
N GLY A 465 18.86 -33.25 -35.57
CA GLY A 465 18.85 -34.08 -34.37
C GLY A 465 20.13 -33.99 -33.52
N SER A 466 21.10 -33.13 -33.86
CA SER A 466 22.38 -32.99 -33.14
C SER A 466 22.32 -32.11 -31.88
N GLY A 467 21.16 -31.50 -31.59
CA GLY A 467 20.92 -30.66 -30.43
C GLY A 467 20.37 -31.42 -29.22
N ILE A 468 19.95 -30.72 -28.17
CA ILE A 468 19.31 -31.34 -27.02
C ILE A 468 17.91 -31.82 -27.37
N SER A 469 17.57 -33.01 -26.87
CA SER A 469 16.29 -33.68 -27.09
C SER A 469 15.30 -33.44 -25.94
N TYR A 470 14.05 -33.14 -26.28
CA TYR A 470 12.93 -32.90 -25.37
C TYR A 470 11.79 -33.86 -25.67
N LYS A 471 11.23 -34.50 -24.64
CA LYS A 471 10.14 -35.46 -24.78
C LYS A 471 8.80 -34.76 -24.66
N ALA A 472 7.76 -35.35 -25.25
CA ALA A 472 6.40 -34.95 -24.94
C ALA A 472 6.12 -35.21 -23.45
N GLY A 473 5.59 -34.20 -22.75
CA GLY A 473 5.36 -34.21 -21.30
C GLY A 473 6.45 -33.51 -20.48
N ASP A 474 7.64 -33.26 -21.03
CA ASP A 474 8.67 -32.43 -20.38
C ASP A 474 8.09 -31.01 -20.13
N VAL A 475 8.49 -30.35 -19.04
CA VAL A 475 8.19 -28.93 -18.82
C VAL A 475 9.45 -28.12 -19.10
N LEU A 476 9.36 -27.10 -19.94
CA LEU A 476 10.47 -26.24 -20.35
C LEU A 476 10.27 -24.81 -19.83
N SER A 477 11.24 -24.29 -19.09
CA SER A 477 11.32 -22.86 -18.77
C SER A 477 11.77 -22.08 -20.01
N MET A 478 10.95 -21.12 -20.45
CA MET A 478 11.19 -20.40 -21.70
C MET A 478 12.33 -19.36 -21.59
N PRO A 479 13.33 -19.36 -22.49
CA PRO A 479 14.48 -18.45 -22.43
C PRO A 479 14.12 -17.01 -22.87
N LYS A 480 15.12 -16.11 -22.88
CA LYS A 480 14.99 -14.68 -23.24
C LYS A 480 14.57 -14.42 -24.70
N GLU A 481 14.49 -15.45 -25.53
CA GLU A 481 14.32 -15.38 -26.99
C GLU A 481 13.37 -16.45 -27.55
N ASN A 482 13.00 -16.30 -28.82
CA ASN A 482 12.16 -17.25 -29.54
C ASN A 482 12.96 -18.52 -29.87
N ILE A 483 12.42 -19.69 -29.54
CA ILE A 483 13.07 -20.99 -29.78
C ILE A 483 12.27 -21.86 -30.74
N THR A 484 12.98 -22.74 -31.46
CA THR A 484 12.37 -23.72 -32.37
C THR A 484 12.76 -25.13 -31.96
N LEU A 485 11.75 -25.98 -31.80
CA LEU A 485 11.85 -27.41 -31.59
C LEU A 485 11.49 -28.13 -32.89
N TYR A 486 12.40 -28.98 -33.36
CA TYR A 486 12.26 -29.75 -34.60
C TYR A 486 11.79 -31.16 -34.30
N SER A 487 10.76 -31.60 -35.02
CA SER A 487 10.17 -32.94 -34.87
C SER A 487 11.16 -34.01 -35.31
N GLN A 488 11.59 -34.88 -34.40
CA GLN A 488 12.38 -36.07 -34.71
C GLN A 488 11.49 -37.31 -34.70
N TYR A 489 11.76 -38.24 -35.61
CA TYR A 489 10.94 -39.43 -35.83
C TYR A 489 11.77 -40.70 -35.86
N ASP A 490 11.22 -41.77 -35.29
CA ASP A 490 11.57 -43.13 -35.67
C ASP A 490 10.69 -43.61 -36.82
N TYR A 491 11.00 -44.77 -37.39
CA TYR A 491 10.31 -45.30 -38.55
C TYR A 491 9.31 -46.39 -38.18
N GLN A 492 8.11 -46.33 -38.76
CA GLN A 492 7.20 -47.45 -38.71
C GLN A 492 7.76 -48.60 -39.56
N LYS A 493 7.90 -49.77 -38.93
CA LYS A 493 8.36 -50.99 -39.56
C LYS A 493 7.17 -51.76 -40.12
N TYR A 494 7.21 -52.05 -41.41
CA TYR A 494 6.26 -52.92 -42.11
C TYR A 494 6.90 -54.29 -42.32
N GLY A 495 6.13 -55.37 -42.20
CA GLY A 495 6.63 -56.71 -42.44
C GLY A 495 6.90 -56.96 -43.93
N LEU A 496 8.06 -57.55 -44.24
CA LEU A 496 8.30 -58.21 -45.52
C LEU A 496 8.35 -59.72 -45.27
N SER A 497 7.25 -60.40 -45.61
CA SER A 497 7.22 -61.85 -45.63
C SER A 497 7.61 -62.36 -47.01
N LEU A 498 8.86 -62.79 -47.16
CA LEU A 498 9.26 -63.55 -48.32
C LEU A 498 8.91 -65.01 -48.10
N ASN A 499 7.71 -65.42 -48.54
CA ASN A 499 7.43 -66.84 -48.70
C ASN A 499 8.27 -67.36 -49.87
N ALA A 500 9.43 -67.89 -49.51
CA ALA A 500 10.36 -68.47 -50.46
C ALA A 500 9.86 -69.78 -51.08
N ASN A 501 8.66 -70.30 -50.74
CA ASN A 501 8.09 -71.55 -51.26
C ASN A 501 9.12 -72.69 -51.24
N ASP A 502 9.54 -73.06 -50.03
CA ASP A 502 10.63 -73.99 -49.68
C ASP A 502 12.04 -73.59 -50.16
N GLY A 503 12.20 -72.38 -50.71
CA GLY A 503 13.49 -71.85 -51.12
C GLY A 503 14.32 -71.27 -49.98
N LYS A 504 15.64 -71.32 -50.14
CA LYS A 504 16.59 -70.81 -49.16
C LYS A 504 17.17 -69.49 -49.66
N ILE A 505 16.80 -68.39 -49.01
CA ILE A 505 17.45 -67.11 -49.23
C ILE A 505 18.85 -67.20 -48.62
N THR A 506 19.90 -67.03 -49.43
CA THR A 506 21.29 -67.14 -48.98
C THR A 506 21.84 -65.79 -48.52
N THR A 507 21.23 -64.68 -48.96
CA THR A 507 21.46 -63.34 -48.40
C THR A 507 20.53 -63.04 -47.23
N SER A 508 20.99 -62.16 -46.34
CA SER A 508 20.15 -61.60 -45.27
C SER A 508 19.21 -60.54 -45.84
N VAL A 509 17.97 -60.90 -46.15
CA VAL A 509 16.91 -59.92 -46.46
C VAL A 509 16.27 -59.41 -45.17
N PRO A 510 16.03 -58.10 -45.03
CA PRO A 510 15.28 -57.57 -43.88
C PRO A 510 13.83 -58.08 -43.88
N THR A 511 13.44 -58.75 -42.80
CA THR A 511 12.04 -59.17 -42.53
C THR A 511 11.11 -57.99 -42.20
N THR A 512 11.66 -56.79 -42.01
CA THR A 512 10.91 -55.55 -41.90
C THR A 512 11.59 -54.40 -42.63
N PHE A 513 10.83 -53.57 -43.32
CA PHE A 513 11.31 -52.35 -44.00
C PHE A 513 10.54 -51.11 -43.53
N THR A 514 11.03 -49.93 -43.91
CA THR A 514 10.46 -48.63 -43.59
C THR A 514 10.04 -47.88 -44.86
N VAL A 515 9.29 -46.79 -44.71
CA VAL A 515 8.82 -45.97 -45.85
C VAL A 515 9.96 -45.35 -46.68
N ASP A 516 11.14 -45.15 -46.08
CA ASP A 516 12.29 -44.52 -46.77
C ASP A 516 13.22 -45.54 -47.47
N ASP A 517 13.08 -46.83 -47.19
CA ASP A 517 13.90 -47.91 -47.74
C ASP A 517 13.63 -48.21 -49.22
N THR A 518 14.59 -48.85 -49.90
CA THR A 518 14.37 -49.56 -51.16
C THR A 518 15.04 -50.91 -51.06
N ILE A 519 14.23 -51.96 -50.89
CA ILE A 519 14.73 -53.32 -50.67
C ILE A 519 14.81 -54.01 -52.04
N LEU A 520 16.02 -54.14 -52.58
CA LEU A 520 16.26 -55.07 -53.68
C LEU A 520 15.88 -56.47 -53.20
N LEU A 521 14.99 -57.13 -53.93
CA LEU A 521 14.58 -58.49 -53.61
C LEU A 521 15.64 -59.46 -54.14
N PRO A 522 15.80 -60.64 -53.51
CA PRO A 522 16.77 -61.63 -53.97
C PRO A 522 16.63 -61.99 -55.45
N THR A 523 17.76 -62.02 -56.12
CA THR A 523 17.98 -62.48 -57.50
C THR A 523 18.30 -63.99 -57.52
N GLU A 524 18.40 -64.59 -58.71
CA GLU A 524 18.83 -65.99 -58.89
C GLU A 524 20.21 -66.33 -58.29
N GLU A 525 21.04 -65.32 -58.04
CA GLU A 525 22.33 -65.46 -57.34
C GLU A 525 22.17 -65.62 -55.81
N THR A 526 21.12 -65.02 -55.24
CA THR A 526 21.01 -64.66 -53.81
C THR A 526 19.77 -65.23 -53.10
N ILE A 527 18.79 -65.73 -53.84
CA ILE A 527 17.87 -66.78 -53.37
C ILE A 527 18.12 -68.05 -54.16
N GLN A 528 18.34 -69.14 -53.44
CA GLN A 528 18.60 -70.45 -53.99
C GLN A 528 17.71 -71.44 -53.25
N LYS A 529 16.55 -71.76 -53.81
CA LYS A 529 15.94 -73.04 -53.48
C LYS A 529 16.89 -74.09 -54.03
N ASP A 530 17.45 -74.91 -53.14
CA ASP A 530 18.33 -75.99 -53.58
C ASP A 530 17.51 -76.88 -54.53
N GLY A 531 18.08 -77.06 -55.72
CA GLY A 531 17.43 -77.69 -56.86
C GLY A 531 16.51 -76.86 -57.74
N PHE A 532 16.36 -75.55 -57.51
CA PHE A 532 15.43 -74.70 -58.27
C PHE A 532 16.01 -73.35 -58.78
N ALA A 533 15.72 -72.98 -60.03
CA ALA A 533 15.99 -71.70 -60.70
C ALA A 533 14.94 -70.67 -60.30
N PHE A 534 15.41 -69.49 -59.95
CA PHE A 534 14.55 -68.41 -59.53
C PHE A 534 13.92 -67.70 -60.74
N ASP A 535 12.59 -67.80 -60.88
CA ASP A 535 11.85 -67.17 -61.98
C ASP A 535 11.36 -65.75 -61.63
N GLY A 536 11.16 -65.46 -60.34
CA GLY A 536 10.80 -64.13 -59.85
C GLY A 536 9.95 -64.13 -58.58
N TRP A 537 9.75 -62.93 -58.01
CA TRP A 537 8.87 -62.70 -56.87
C TRP A 537 7.49 -62.23 -57.33
N TYR A 538 6.43 -62.91 -56.88
CA TYR A 538 5.06 -62.58 -57.22
C TYR A 538 4.29 -62.16 -55.97
N THR A 539 3.32 -61.25 -56.10
CA THR A 539 2.48 -60.77 -54.98
C THR A 539 1.37 -61.75 -54.59
N THR A 540 1.20 -62.83 -55.34
CA THR A 540 0.17 -63.85 -55.17
C THR A 540 0.79 -65.26 -55.18
N SER A 541 0.20 -66.18 -54.41
CA SER A 541 0.66 -67.56 -54.27
C SER A 541 0.37 -68.45 -55.49
N ASP A 542 -0.46 -67.96 -56.43
CA ASP A 542 -0.72 -68.61 -57.72
C ASP A 542 0.15 -68.04 -58.87
N PHE A 543 1.14 -67.21 -58.52
CA PHE A 543 2.16 -66.64 -59.42
C PHE A 543 1.59 -65.86 -60.62
N LYS A 544 0.42 -65.24 -60.46
CA LYS A 544 -0.20 -64.41 -61.50
C LYS A 544 0.36 -62.98 -61.50
N GLY A 545 0.39 -62.38 -62.69
CA GLY A 545 0.94 -61.04 -62.91
C GLY A 545 2.39 -61.09 -63.38
N ASN A 546 3.12 -60.00 -63.17
CA ASN A 546 4.53 -59.89 -63.54
C ASN A 546 5.41 -60.03 -62.29
N PRO A 547 6.61 -60.63 -62.39
CA PRO A 547 7.54 -60.71 -61.27
C PRO A 547 8.08 -59.32 -60.89
N ILE A 548 8.08 -58.99 -59.61
CA ILE A 548 8.69 -57.77 -59.07
C ILE A 548 10.12 -58.03 -58.59
N LYS A 549 10.96 -56.98 -58.61
CA LYS A 549 12.42 -57.08 -58.34
C LYS A 549 12.90 -56.27 -57.14
N GLN A 550 12.07 -55.35 -56.62
CA GLN A 550 12.38 -54.55 -55.44
C GLN A 550 11.09 -54.08 -54.75
N ILE A 551 11.16 -53.83 -53.44
CA ILE A 551 10.21 -52.98 -52.73
C ILE A 551 10.64 -51.53 -52.93
N ASN A 552 9.74 -50.69 -53.46
CA ASN A 552 10.03 -49.29 -53.73
C ASN A 552 9.87 -48.41 -52.48
N LYS A 553 10.68 -47.36 -52.39
CA LYS A 553 10.49 -46.24 -51.46
C LYS A 553 9.06 -45.68 -51.53
N GLY A 554 8.49 -45.32 -50.39
CA GLY A 554 7.10 -44.86 -50.25
C GLY A 554 6.09 -45.96 -49.92
N THR A 555 6.50 -47.24 -49.94
CA THR A 555 5.65 -48.36 -49.53
C THR A 555 5.27 -48.23 -48.04
N THR A 556 3.98 -48.38 -47.72
CA THR A 556 3.42 -48.08 -46.39
C THR A 556 2.40 -49.13 -45.91
N GLU A 557 2.64 -50.39 -46.27
CA GLU A 557 1.88 -51.58 -45.87
C GLU A 557 2.81 -52.79 -45.77
N SER A 558 2.40 -53.85 -45.06
CA SER A 558 3.22 -55.07 -44.97
C SER A 558 2.99 -55.95 -46.20
N ILE A 559 4.07 -56.40 -46.84
CA ILE A 559 4.02 -57.14 -48.11
C ILE A 559 4.35 -58.62 -47.86
N THR A 560 3.58 -59.51 -48.48
CA THR A 560 3.94 -60.93 -48.63
C THR A 560 4.23 -61.21 -50.10
N LEU A 561 5.38 -61.81 -50.40
CA LEU A 561 5.77 -62.23 -51.75
C LEU A 561 6.05 -63.73 -51.79
N TYR A 562 5.82 -64.30 -52.97
CA TYR A 562 5.93 -65.72 -53.25
C TYR A 562 7.00 -65.92 -54.31
N ALA A 563 8.08 -66.64 -53.96
CA ALA A 563 9.13 -67.00 -54.91
C ALA A 563 8.61 -68.06 -55.89
N LYS A 564 8.70 -67.79 -57.19
CA LYS A 564 8.42 -68.80 -58.23
C LYS A 564 9.72 -69.52 -58.60
N TRP A 565 9.60 -70.83 -58.78
CA TRP A 565 10.70 -71.76 -58.92
C TRP A 565 10.51 -72.69 -60.12
N ILE A 566 11.49 -72.68 -61.02
CA ILE A 566 11.79 -73.72 -62.02
C ILE A 566 12.99 -74.52 -61.47
N GLY A 567 13.61 -75.51 -62.13
CA GLY A 567 14.78 -76.25 -61.59
C GLY A 567 16.15 -75.56 -61.63
N THR A 568 17.08 -75.89 -60.72
CA THR A 568 18.54 -75.63 -60.76
C THR A 568 19.43 -76.81 -60.40
N ASP A 569 18.99 -78.01 -59.94
CA ASP A 569 20.01 -79.08 -59.79
C ASP A 569 20.65 -79.36 -61.15
N TYR A 570 19.89 -79.47 -62.25
CA TYR A 570 19.99 -78.40 -63.24
C TYR A 570 21.41 -77.96 -63.63
N LEU A 571 21.72 -76.73 -63.20
CA LEU A 571 23.00 -76.05 -63.30
C LEU A 571 23.96 -76.42 -62.16
N LYS A 572 23.46 -76.81 -60.96
CA LYS A 572 24.29 -77.22 -59.82
C LYS A 572 25.03 -78.50 -60.14
N VAL A 573 24.33 -79.59 -60.47
CA VAL A 573 24.79 -80.79 -61.15
C VAL A 573 25.74 -80.44 -62.28
N ILE A 574 25.35 -79.64 -63.28
CA ILE A 574 26.27 -79.30 -64.40
C ILE A 574 27.61 -78.78 -63.88
N ASN A 575 27.59 -77.79 -62.98
CA ASN A 575 28.81 -77.14 -62.53
C ASN A 575 29.57 -77.97 -61.49
N SER A 576 28.90 -78.66 -60.58
CA SER A 576 29.50 -79.58 -59.61
C SER A 576 30.19 -80.72 -60.34
N ILE A 577 29.56 -81.34 -61.36
CA ILE A 577 30.17 -82.30 -62.29
C ILE A 577 31.45 -81.73 -62.93
N ASN A 578 31.37 -80.55 -63.53
CA ASN A 578 32.52 -79.94 -64.22
C ASN A 578 33.65 -79.59 -63.24
N ASN A 579 33.31 -79.23 -62.00
CA ASN A 579 34.23 -78.82 -60.94
C ASN A 579 34.73 -79.97 -60.05
N ILE A 580 34.39 -81.23 -60.36
CA ILE A 580 34.98 -82.39 -59.67
C ILE A 580 36.50 -82.39 -59.84
N GLY A 581 36.97 -82.17 -61.08
CA GLY A 581 38.38 -82.21 -61.44
C GLY A 581 39.03 -83.58 -61.19
N GLU A 582 40.25 -83.59 -60.66
CA GLU A 582 40.88 -84.81 -60.16
C GLU A 582 40.33 -85.17 -58.78
N VAL A 583 39.89 -86.42 -58.63
CA VAL A 583 39.15 -86.89 -57.46
C VAL A 583 40.12 -87.22 -56.31
N THR A 584 39.94 -86.57 -55.16
CA THR A 584 40.74 -86.77 -53.94
C THR A 584 39.86 -86.83 -52.69
N LEU A 585 40.43 -87.24 -51.56
CA LEU A 585 39.75 -87.30 -50.24
C LEU A 585 39.08 -85.97 -49.86
N GLU A 586 39.72 -84.83 -50.16
CA GLU A 586 39.17 -83.48 -49.90
C GLU A 586 37.93 -83.13 -50.75
N LYS A 587 37.53 -83.98 -51.70
CA LYS A 587 36.36 -83.77 -52.59
C LYS A 587 35.14 -84.61 -52.22
N ASP A 588 35.19 -85.39 -51.13
CA ASP A 588 34.18 -86.41 -50.83
C ASP A 588 32.74 -85.89 -50.81
N ASN A 589 32.51 -84.84 -50.03
CA ASN A 589 31.23 -84.14 -49.98
C ASN A 589 30.77 -83.71 -51.39
N LYS A 590 31.65 -83.08 -52.16
CA LYS A 590 31.30 -82.40 -53.43
C LYS A 590 30.80 -83.33 -54.52
N ILE A 591 31.28 -84.57 -54.57
CA ILE A 591 30.88 -85.55 -55.59
C ILE A 591 29.59 -86.28 -55.16
N LYS A 592 29.44 -86.56 -53.85
CA LYS A 592 28.22 -87.13 -53.29
C LYS A 592 27.05 -86.15 -53.35
N GLU A 593 27.30 -84.87 -53.06
CA GLU A 593 26.39 -83.75 -53.31
C GLU A 593 25.98 -83.73 -54.78
N ALA A 594 26.93 -83.64 -55.73
CA ALA A 594 26.62 -83.58 -57.17
C ALA A 594 25.69 -84.68 -57.69
N ARG A 595 25.79 -85.91 -57.15
CA ARG A 595 24.90 -87.04 -57.49
C ARG A 595 23.53 -86.94 -56.83
N ALA A 596 23.48 -86.66 -55.53
CA ALA A 596 22.22 -86.45 -54.82
C ALA A 596 21.40 -85.32 -55.45
N ASP A 597 22.07 -84.26 -55.89
CA ASP A 597 21.49 -83.14 -56.63
C ASP A 597 20.81 -83.63 -57.94
N PHE A 598 21.43 -84.52 -58.73
CA PHE A 598 20.85 -84.92 -60.03
C PHE A 598 19.59 -85.78 -59.93
N ASP A 599 19.62 -86.84 -59.14
CA ASP A 599 18.51 -87.81 -59.13
C ASP A 599 17.25 -87.26 -58.41
N ASN A 600 17.35 -86.09 -57.74
CA ASN A 600 16.23 -85.37 -57.12
C ASN A 600 15.44 -84.42 -58.07
N LEU A 601 15.92 -84.21 -59.30
CA LEU A 601 15.34 -83.26 -60.26
C LEU A 601 13.94 -83.60 -60.78
N ASP A 602 13.08 -82.60 -60.96
CA ASP A 602 11.81 -82.74 -61.71
C ASP A 602 12.00 -82.68 -63.24
N LYS A 603 10.97 -83.05 -64.02
CA LYS A 603 11.03 -83.13 -65.49
C LYS A 603 11.32 -81.82 -66.22
N GLU A 604 10.91 -80.65 -65.74
CA GLU A 604 11.29 -79.38 -66.37
C GLU A 604 12.78 -79.03 -66.15
N GLN A 605 13.42 -79.79 -65.26
CA GLN A 605 14.74 -79.56 -64.71
C GLN A 605 15.75 -80.56 -65.28
N GLN A 606 15.48 -81.87 -65.21
CA GLN A 606 16.29 -82.93 -65.84
C GLN A 606 16.55 -82.66 -67.32
N ASN A 607 15.53 -82.19 -68.05
CA ASN A 607 15.60 -81.82 -69.47
C ASN A 607 16.59 -80.68 -69.79
N ARG A 608 17.21 -80.05 -68.78
CA ARG A 608 18.18 -78.97 -68.94
C ARG A 608 19.59 -79.34 -68.42
N VAL A 609 19.81 -80.53 -67.85
CA VAL A 609 21.15 -81.04 -67.45
C VAL A 609 21.94 -81.49 -68.70
N THR A 610 23.11 -80.92 -68.97
CA THR A 610 23.79 -81.08 -70.27
C THR A 610 25.01 -82.01 -70.28
N ASN A 611 25.52 -82.45 -69.14
CA ASN A 611 26.83 -83.11 -69.01
C ASN A 611 26.87 -84.33 -68.05
N LEU A 612 25.71 -84.88 -67.70
CA LEU A 612 25.51 -85.95 -66.69
C LEU A 612 26.59 -87.06 -66.69
N ASN A 613 27.03 -87.49 -67.87
CA ASN A 613 27.98 -88.60 -68.05
C ASN A 613 29.29 -88.45 -67.25
N THR A 614 29.74 -87.22 -66.98
CA THR A 614 30.98 -86.97 -66.22
C THR A 614 30.80 -87.17 -64.70
N LEU A 615 29.56 -87.09 -64.18
CA LEU A 615 29.22 -87.40 -62.78
C LEU A 615 29.52 -88.87 -62.46
N ILE A 616 29.01 -89.74 -63.34
CA ILE A 616 28.99 -91.19 -63.20
C ILE A 616 30.42 -91.76 -63.14
N ALA A 617 31.38 -91.11 -63.81
CA ALA A 617 32.78 -91.49 -63.77
C ALA A 617 33.50 -91.14 -62.45
N ALA A 618 33.01 -90.12 -61.72
CA ALA A 618 33.68 -89.58 -60.54
C ALA A 618 33.28 -90.26 -59.23
N GLU A 619 32.00 -90.63 -59.07
CA GLU A 619 31.50 -91.31 -57.87
C GLU A 619 32.24 -92.63 -57.61
N VAL A 620 32.48 -93.38 -58.68
CA VAL A 620 33.28 -94.62 -58.68
C VAL A 620 34.68 -94.35 -58.14
N LYS A 621 35.31 -93.28 -58.64
CA LYS A 621 36.69 -92.89 -58.30
C LYS A 621 36.85 -92.41 -56.86
N LEU A 622 35.83 -91.74 -56.30
CA LEU A 622 35.85 -91.24 -54.93
C LEU A 622 35.71 -92.38 -53.91
N LYS A 623 34.84 -93.35 -54.19
CA LYS A 623 34.61 -94.48 -53.28
C LYS A 623 35.89 -95.29 -53.05
N GLU A 624 36.72 -95.44 -54.09
CA GLU A 624 38.06 -96.06 -54.01
C GLU A 624 39.02 -95.36 -53.04
N LEU A 625 38.78 -94.10 -52.67
CA LEU A 625 39.66 -93.29 -51.82
C LEU A 625 39.18 -93.20 -50.38
N PHE A 626 37.88 -92.94 -50.15
CA PHE A 626 37.38 -92.62 -48.80
C PHE A 626 37.42 -93.79 -47.81
N GLU A 627 37.58 -95.02 -48.32
CA GLU A 627 37.77 -96.23 -47.52
C GLU A 627 39.23 -96.36 -46.96
N ALA A 628 40.04 -95.27 -47.00
CA ALA A 628 41.46 -95.27 -46.62
C ALA A 628 41.99 -94.06 -45.77
N ALA A 629 41.13 -93.20 -45.20
CA ALA A 629 41.53 -91.91 -44.56
C ALA A 629 41.46 -91.85 -43.01
N THR A 630 41.95 -90.75 -42.38
CA THR A 630 42.16 -90.63 -40.92
C THR A 630 41.52 -89.36 -40.26
N GLU A 631 41.59 -89.26 -38.92
CA GLU A 631 41.04 -88.13 -38.14
C GLU A 631 41.93 -86.87 -38.12
N GLU A 632 43.26 -87.01 -38.21
CA GLU A 632 44.20 -85.87 -38.14
C GLU A 632 43.93 -84.86 -39.27
N GLU A 633 43.53 -85.36 -40.43
CA GLU A 633 43.20 -84.62 -41.64
C GLU A 633 42.00 -83.67 -41.44
N LYS A 634 41.11 -83.94 -40.48
CA LYS A 634 39.92 -83.13 -40.20
C LYS A 634 40.22 -81.91 -39.31
N ILE A 635 41.07 -82.06 -38.30
CA ILE A 635 41.37 -80.97 -37.34
C ILE A 635 42.12 -79.82 -38.04
N ASN A 636 42.98 -80.15 -39.02
CA ASN A 636 43.75 -79.19 -39.80
C ASN A 636 42.88 -78.20 -40.61
N ALA A 637 41.64 -78.55 -40.95
CA ALA A 637 40.73 -77.65 -41.65
C ALA A 637 40.23 -76.50 -40.75
N ALA A 638 39.90 -76.79 -39.48
CA ALA A 638 39.32 -75.81 -38.56
C ALA A 638 40.32 -74.72 -38.12
N VAL A 639 41.59 -75.10 -37.92
CA VAL A 639 42.68 -74.19 -37.56
C VAL A 639 42.86 -73.09 -38.61
N LYS A 640 42.82 -73.49 -39.89
CA LYS A 640 43.09 -72.63 -41.06
C LYS A 640 42.04 -71.52 -41.26
N ALA A 641 40.84 -71.67 -40.69
CA ALA A 641 39.81 -70.64 -40.70
C ALA A 641 40.18 -69.44 -39.80
N VAL A 642 40.66 -69.68 -38.58
CA VAL A 642 41.06 -68.61 -37.65
C VAL A 642 42.29 -67.84 -38.16
N GLU A 643 43.22 -68.53 -38.81
CA GLU A 643 44.37 -67.92 -39.48
C GLU A 643 43.96 -66.97 -40.63
N THR A 644 42.81 -67.21 -41.25
CA THR A 644 42.27 -66.35 -42.30
C THR A 644 41.80 -65.02 -41.72
N SER A 645 40.91 -65.02 -40.72
CA SER A 645 40.35 -63.76 -40.20
C SER A 645 41.29 -62.90 -39.35
N ILE A 646 42.37 -63.44 -38.80
CA ILE A 646 43.45 -62.60 -38.24
C ILE A 646 44.22 -61.84 -39.35
N ASN A 647 44.28 -62.38 -40.57
CA ASN A 647 44.93 -61.70 -41.68
C ASN A 647 44.08 -60.57 -42.28
N GLU A 648 42.75 -60.66 -42.21
CA GLU A 648 41.78 -59.68 -42.69
C GLU A 648 41.82 -58.32 -41.94
N ILE A 649 42.45 -58.24 -40.77
CA ILE A 649 42.56 -57.00 -39.95
C ILE A 649 43.28 -55.86 -40.69
N GLY A 650 44.21 -56.17 -41.61
CA GLY A 650 44.90 -55.19 -42.44
C GLY A 650 45.77 -54.19 -41.65
N LYS A 651 45.71 -52.91 -42.03
CA LYS A 651 46.41 -51.80 -41.35
C LYS A 651 45.50 -51.19 -40.29
N VAL A 652 45.99 -51.10 -39.05
CA VAL A 652 45.22 -50.55 -37.93
C VAL A 652 45.03 -49.03 -38.08
N THR A 653 43.79 -48.61 -37.89
CA THR A 653 43.33 -47.21 -37.80
C THR A 653 42.25 -47.10 -36.72
N LEU A 654 41.76 -45.90 -36.42
CA LEU A 654 40.63 -45.69 -35.50
C LEU A 654 39.34 -46.44 -35.90
N THR A 655 39.20 -46.89 -37.16
CA THR A 655 38.04 -47.66 -37.63
C THR A 655 38.20 -49.19 -37.51
N SER A 656 39.40 -49.69 -37.19
CA SER A 656 39.71 -51.13 -37.22
C SER A 656 39.14 -51.94 -36.04
N GLN A 657 38.49 -51.28 -35.08
CA GLN A 657 38.04 -51.86 -33.80
C GLN A 657 37.25 -53.18 -33.97
N ASN A 658 36.16 -53.16 -34.74
CA ASN A 658 35.26 -54.31 -34.87
C ASN A 658 35.96 -55.56 -35.45
N SER A 659 36.92 -55.38 -36.36
CA SER A 659 37.66 -56.49 -36.99
C SER A 659 38.64 -57.15 -36.01
N ILE A 660 39.24 -56.36 -35.13
CA ILE A 660 40.14 -56.82 -34.07
C ILE A 660 39.33 -57.62 -33.03
N GLU A 661 38.20 -57.08 -32.58
CA GLU A 661 37.28 -57.75 -31.65
C GLU A 661 36.74 -59.09 -32.21
N LYS A 662 36.39 -59.14 -33.51
CA LYS A 662 35.99 -60.38 -34.21
C LYS A 662 37.09 -61.44 -34.15
N ALA A 663 38.29 -61.12 -34.61
CA ALA A 663 39.38 -62.09 -34.71
C ALA A 663 39.80 -62.62 -33.33
N ARG A 664 39.75 -61.78 -32.27
CA ARG A 664 39.95 -62.20 -30.89
C ARG A 664 38.90 -63.22 -30.43
N LYS A 665 37.63 -63.02 -30.77
CA LYS A 665 36.55 -63.95 -30.44
C LYS A 665 36.70 -65.31 -31.13
N GLU A 666 37.11 -65.31 -32.40
CA GLU A 666 37.31 -66.55 -33.18
C GLU A 666 38.52 -67.34 -32.71
N TYR A 667 39.65 -66.67 -32.41
CA TYR A 667 40.81 -67.29 -31.76
C TYR A 667 40.45 -67.90 -30.41
N ASN A 668 39.71 -67.17 -29.57
CA ASN A 668 39.25 -67.66 -28.27
C ASN A 668 38.35 -68.92 -28.40
N GLY A 669 37.71 -69.14 -29.55
CA GLY A 669 36.82 -70.29 -29.81
C GLY A 669 37.50 -71.65 -30.03
N LEU A 670 38.80 -71.71 -30.35
CA LEU A 670 39.50 -72.98 -30.64
C LEU A 670 39.83 -73.83 -29.40
N GLY A 671 39.66 -73.29 -28.19
CA GLY A 671 39.95 -73.98 -26.93
C GLY A 671 41.37 -74.56 -26.89
N VAL A 672 41.50 -75.85 -26.58
CA VAL A 672 42.80 -76.54 -26.48
C VAL A 672 43.61 -76.55 -27.78
N ASN A 673 42.99 -76.29 -28.94
CA ASN A 673 43.66 -76.25 -30.25
C ASN A 673 44.16 -74.86 -30.65
N GLN A 674 44.07 -73.84 -29.78
CA GLN A 674 44.63 -72.50 -30.01
C GLN A 674 46.14 -72.53 -30.32
N ASN A 675 46.86 -73.52 -29.77
CA ASN A 675 48.28 -73.78 -30.03
C ASN A 675 48.59 -74.27 -31.46
N ARG A 676 47.58 -74.69 -32.23
CA ARG A 676 47.73 -75.08 -33.65
C ARG A 676 47.69 -73.86 -34.59
N VAL A 677 47.16 -72.71 -34.14
CA VAL A 677 47.16 -71.44 -34.90
C VAL A 677 48.57 -70.87 -34.91
N ASN A 678 49.03 -70.38 -36.07
CA ASN A 678 50.32 -69.72 -36.21
C ASN A 678 50.52 -68.59 -35.15
N PRO A 679 51.49 -68.72 -34.22
CA PRO A 679 51.70 -67.75 -33.15
C PRO A 679 51.99 -66.33 -33.61
N LEU A 680 52.56 -66.15 -34.82
CA LEU A 680 52.82 -64.83 -35.40
C LEU A 680 51.52 -64.06 -35.71
N LEU A 681 50.43 -64.78 -36.02
CA LEU A 681 49.11 -64.18 -36.20
C LEU A 681 48.50 -63.79 -34.85
N VAL A 682 48.64 -64.62 -33.83
CA VAL A 682 48.20 -64.29 -32.46
C VAL A 682 48.91 -63.02 -31.96
N GLN A 683 50.21 -62.88 -32.22
CA GLN A 683 50.95 -61.66 -31.89
C GLN A 683 50.46 -60.44 -32.69
N LYS A 684 50.29 -60.56 -34.02
CA LYS A 684 49.72 -59.51 -34.90
C LYS A 684 48.36 -58.99 -34.41
N LEU A 685 47.54 -59.85 -33.81
CA LEU A 685 46.28 -59.48 -33.17
C LEU A 685 46.49 -58.70 -31.85
N ASN A 686 47.39 -59.15 -30.98
CA ASN A 686 47.76 -58.43 -29.75
C ASN A 686 48.28 -57.01 -30.07
N ASP A 687 49.18 -56.90 -31.05
CA ASP A 687 49.79 -55.64 -31.48
C ASP A 687 48.75 -54.66 -32.05
N ALA A 688 47.69 -55.18 -32.66
CA ALA A 688 46.62 -54.36 -33.23
C ALA A 688 45.75 -53.68 -32.15
N GLU A 689 45.43 -54.40 -31.07
CA GLU A 689 44.71 -53.85 -29.91
C GLU A 689 45.49 -52.70 -29.25
N VAL A 690 46.80 -52.91 -29.03
CA VAL A 690 47.71 -51.88 -28.49
C VAL A 690 47.81 -50.68 -29.43
N THR A 691 47.91 -50.91 -30.75
CA THR A 691 48.01 -49.84 -31.75
C THR A 691 46.74 -48.97 -31.78
N LEU A 692 45.56 -49.58 -31.70
CA LEU A 692 44.29 -48.85 -31.64
C LEU A 692 44.18 -47.95 -30.40
N SER A 693 44.56 -48.47 -29.23
CA SER A 693 44.54 -47.71 -27.97
C SER A 693 45.46 -46.48 -28.03
N ASN A 694 46.66 -46.62 -28.59
CA ASN A 694 47.59 -45.50 -28.78
C ASN A 694 47.05 -44.44 -29.75
N LEU A 695 46.38 -44.84 -30.84
CA LEU A 695 45.75 -43.90 -31.78
C LEU A 695 44.62 -43.09 -31.12
N GLN A 696 43.84 -43.71 -30.23
CA GLN A 696 42.78 -43.01 -29.47
C GLN A 696 43.38 -41.94 -28.54
N ILE A 697 44.45 -42.27 -27.80
CA ILE A 697 45.17 -41.32 -26.91
C ILE A 697 45.71 -40.14 -27.71
N SER A 698 46.45 -40.38 -28.80
CA SER A 698 47.05 -39.30 -29.59
C SER A 698 46.02 -38.45 -30.36
N SER A 699 44.81 -38.97 -30.63
CA SER A 699 43.71 -38.15 -31.15
C SER A 699 43.21 -37.12 -30.12
N VAL A 700 43.26 -37.45 -28.82
CA VAL A 700 42.98 -36.49 -27.74
C VAL A 700 44.13 -35.50 -27.57
N GLU A 701 45.39 -35.97 -27.58
CA GLU A 701 46.57 -35.08 -27.49
C GLU A 701 46.57 -34.02 -28.62
N GLN A 702 46.21 -34.42 -29.85
CA GLN A 702 46.04 -33.52 -30.99
C GLN A 702 44.83 -32.57 -30.83
N SER A 703 43.72 -33.03 -30.24
CA SER A 703 42.55 -32.18 -29.96
C SER A 703 42.91 -31.06 -28.98
N ILE A 704 43.69 -31.38 -27.94
CA ILE A 704 44.21 -30.39 -26.98
C ILE A 704 45.19 -29.43 -27.67
N GLN A 705 46.11 -29.96 -28.49
CA GLN A 705 47.08 -29.13 -29.21
C GLN A 705 46.43 -28.14 -30.21
N ALA A 706 45.25 -28.49 -30.75
CA ALA A 706 44.44 -27.65 -31.62
C ALA A 706 43.69 -26.50 -30.91
N ILE A 707 43.75 -26.40 -29.58
CA ILE A 707 43.30 -25.21 -28.83
C ILE A 707 44.22 -24.01 -29.12
N GLY A 708 45.51 -24.28 -29.39
CA GLY A 708 46.54 -23.26 -29.58
C GLY A 708 47.16 -22.76 -28.27
N LYS A 709 48.23 -21.96 -28.39
CA LYS A 709 48.92 -21.35 -27.22
C LYS A 709 48.26 -20.06 -26.73
N GLU A 710 47.44 -19.43 -27.55
CA GLU A 710 46.76 -18.18 -27.26
C GLU A 710 45.26 -18.48 -27.13
N VAL A 711 44.80 -18.58 -25.89
CA VAL A 711 43.40 -18.86 -25.58
C VAL A 711 42.60 -17.57 -25.73
N THR A 712 41.51 -17.64 -26.49
CA THR A 712 40.57 -16.54 -26.72
C THR A 712 39.14 -17.04 -26.48
N LEU A 713 38.14 -16.15 -26.47
CA LEU A 713 36.73 -16.55 -26.41
C LEU A 713 36.33 -17.50 -27.57
N ALA A 714 36.97 -17.37 -28.73
CA ALA A 714 36.74 -18.26 -29.88
C ALA A 714 37.32 -19.68 -29.67
N SER A 715 38.25 -19.87 -28.72
CA SER A 715 38.83 -21.18 -28.40
C SER A 715 37.86 -22.12 -27.69
N LYS A 716 36.71 -21.62 -27.20
CA LYS A 716 35.71 -22.36 -26.41
C LYS A 716 35.32 -23.71 -27.00
N PHE A 717 34.91 -23.73 -28.27
CA PHE A 717 34.52 -24.97 -28.96
C PHE A 717 35.65 -26.01 -29.02
N ASN A 718 36.91 -25.57 -29.22
CA ASN A 718 38.06 -26.49 -29.26
C ASN A 718 38.36 -27.07 -27.88
N ILE A 719 38.24 -26.25 -26.83
CA ILE A 719 38.40 -26.67 -25.42
C ILE A 719 37.32 -27.69 -25.04
N GLU A 720 36.05 -27.40 -25.31
CA GLU A 720 34.91 -28.29 -25.07
C GLU A 720 35.03 -29.61 -25.86
N SER A 721 35.46 -29.54 -27.13
CA SER A 721 35.70 -30.72 -27.98
C SER A 721 36.84 -31.59 -27.45
N ALA A 722 37.96 -30.99 -27.03
CA ALA A 722 39.08 -31.69 -26.43
C ALA A 722 38.71 -32.35 -25.10
N ARG A 723 37.98 -31.65 -24.22
CA ARG A 723 37.44 -32.21 -22.96
C ARG A 723 36.49 -33.38 -23.22
N ASN A 724 35.58 -33.24 -24.19
CA ASN A 724 34.67 -34.32 -24.57
C ASN A 724 35.38 -35.54 -25.17
N ASN A 725 36.48 -35.36 -25.89
CA ASN A 725 37.28 -36.48 -26.41
C ASN A 725 38.14 -37.14 -25.32
N TYR A 726 38.70 -36.35 -24.38
CA TYR A 726 39.39 -36.88 -23.19
C TYR A 726 38.45 -37.74 -22.33
N ASN A 727 37.22 -37.29 -22.11
CA ASN A 727 36.22 -37.99 -21.28
C ASN A 727 35.82 -39.37 -21.85
N LYS A 728 35.98 -39.61 -23.17
CA LYS A 728 35.68 -40.90 -23.83
C LYS A 728 36.76 -41.96 -23.63
N LEU A 729 37.96 -41.57 -23.18
CA LEU A 729 39.04 -42.53 -22.91
C LEU A 729 38.71 -43.39 -21.68
N SER A 730 39.12 -44.66 -21.70
CA SER A 730 39.07 -45.51 -20.51
C SER A 730 40.00 -44.99 -19.40
N ASP A 731 39.75 -45.37 -18.15
CA ASP A 731 40.53 -44.85 -17.01
C ASP A 731 41.99 -45.34 -16.99
N ALA A 732 42.33 -46.36 -17.79
CA ALA A 732 43.71 -46.77 -18.08
C ALA A 732 44.39 -45.90 -19.16
N GLN A 733 43.62 -45.25 -20.04
CA GLN A 733 44.11 -44.37 -21.11
C GLN A 733 44.19 -42.90 -20.68
N LYS A 734 43.26 -42.43 -19.84
CA LYS A 734 43.23 -41.03 -19.32
C LYS A 734 44.57 -40.53 -18.72
N PRO A 735 45.36 -41.35 -17.99
CA PRO A 735 46.67 -40.93 -17.46
C PRO A 735 47.78 -40.84 -18.50
N LEU A 736 47.56 -41.31 -19.73
CA LEU A 736 48.59 -41.40 -20.79
C LEU A 736 48.56 -40.20 -21.76
N VAL A 737 47.56 -39.31 -21.66
CA VAL A 737 47.44 -38.07 -22.43
C VAL A 737 48.38 -37.03 -21.83
N LYS A 738 49.55 -36.80 -22.46
CA LYS A 738 50.67 -36.07 -21.82
C LYS A 738 50.40 -34.58 -21.64
N ASN A 739 49.66 -33.97 -22.57
CA ASN A 739 49.34 -32.54 -22.54
C ASN A 739 48.01 -32.22 -21.85
N TYR A 740 47.44 -33.13 -21.06
CA TYR A 740 46.20 -32.88 -20.31
C TYR A 740 46.22 -31.60 -19.45
N LYS A 741 47.40 -31.20 -18.92
CA LYS A 741 47.57 -29.94 -18.17
C LYS A 741 47.40 -28.67 -19.01
N GLU A 742 47.57 -28.74 -20.33
CA GLU A 742 47.32 -27.61 -21.25
C GLU A 742 45.81 -27.35 -21.38
N LEU A 743 44.98 -28.40 -21.36
CA LEU A 743 43.52 -28.29 -21.36
C LEU A 743 42.99 -27.60 -20.09
N GLU A 744 43.44 -28.03 -18.90
CA GLU A 744 43.03 -27.41 -17.63
C GLU A 744 43.46 -25.93 -17.54
N ALA A 745 44.64 -25.59 -18.06
CA ALA A 745 45.08 -24.20 -18.14
C ALA A 745 44.22 -23.37 -19.10
N ALA A 746 43.82 -23.94 -20.24
CA ALA A 746 42.97 -23.27 -21.22
C ALA A 746 41.54 -23.04 -20.71
N GLU A 747 40.98 -23.99 -19.96
CA GLU A 747 39.67 -23.84 -19.29
C GLU A 747 39.68 -22.68 -18.27
N ILE A 748 40.75 -22.55 -17.49
CA ILE A 748 40.94 -21.44 -16.53
C ILE A 748 41.09 -20.10 -17.27
N GLN A 749 41.88 -20.04 -18.34
CA GLN A 749 42.10 -18.80 -19.10
C GLN A 749 40.85 -18.37 -19.87
N LEU A 750 40.08 -19.31 -20.44
CA LEU A 750 38.79 -19.03 -21.07
C LEU A 750 37.82 -18.40 -20.06
N LYS A 751 37.68 -19.00 -18.88
CA LYS A 751 36.80 -18.47 -17.83
C LYS A 751 37.17 -17.04 -17.43
N LYS A 752 38.47 -16.74 -17.28
CA LYS A 752 38.95 -15.37 -17.00
C LYS A 752 38.55 -14.39 -18.09
N LEU A 753 38.66 -14.80 -19.37
CA LEU A 753 38.25 -13.96 -20.51
C LEU A 753 36.73 -13.77 -20.59
N GLU A 754 35.95 -14.78 -20.21
CA GLU A 754 34.48 -14.67 -20.09
C GLU A 754 34.09 -13.69 -18.96
N GLU A 755 34.79 -13.72 -17.82
CA GLU A 755 34.62 -12.77 -16.72
C GLU A 755 35.03 -11.33 -17.12
N GLU A 756 36.17 -11.15 -17.79
CA GLU A 756 36.63 -9.83 -18.28
C GLU A 756 35.72 -9.26 -19.38
N ALA A 757 35.20 -10.10 -20.28
CA ALA A 757 34.25 -9.67 -21.31
C ALA A 757 32.87 -9.33 -20.75
N ALA A 758 32.40 -10.04 -19.70
CA ALA A 758 31.17 -9.71 -19.00
C ALA A 758 31.27 -8.35 -18.29
N GLU A 759 32.41 -8.02 -17.70
CA GLU A 759 32.63 -6.73 -17.05
C GLU A 759 32.74 -5.58 -18.08
N GLU A 760 33.43 -5.76 -19.20
CA GLU A 760 33.44 -4.77 -20.29
C GLU A 760 32.03 -4.57 -20.89
N ALA A 761 31.22 -5.63 -20.98
CA ALA A 761 29.81 -5.52 -21.37
C ALA A 761 28.97 -4.76 -20.34
N ARG A 762 29.18 -4.99 -19.03
CA ARG A 762 28.54 -4.21 -17.94
C ARG A 762 28.89 -2.73 -18.05
N ILE A 763 30.18 -2.40 -18.20
CA ILE A 763 30.67 -1.02 -18.35
C ILE A 763 30.04 -0.35 -19.58
N LYS A 764 29.97 -1.05 -20.72
CA LYS A 764 29.33 -0.53 -21.93
C LYS A 764 27.83 -0.28 -21.73
N ALA A 765 27.10 -1.22 -21.11
CA ALA A 765 25.68 -1.07 -20.81
C ALA A 765 25.41 0.13 -19.87
N LEU A 766 26.25 0.33 -18.86
CA LEU A 766 26.19 1.47 -17.95
C LEU A 766 26.44 2.82 -18.65
N VAL A 767 27.42 2.90 -19.56
CA VAL A 767 27.65 4.10 -20.39
C VAL A 767 26.43 4.39 -21.26
N THR A 768 25.94 3.41 -22.02
CA THR A 768 24.75 3.58 -22.86
C THR A 768 23.53 3.99 -22.04
N SER A 769 23.28 3.38 -20.86
CA SER A 769 22.16 3.76 -20.00
C SER A 769 22.25 5.20 -19.47
N ALA A 770 23.46 5.75 -19.30
CA ALA A 770 23.63 7.15 -18.91
C ALA A 770 23.43 8.10 -20.11
N GLU A 771 23.90 7.72 -21.30
CA GLU A 771 23.74 8.51 -22.53
C GLU A 771 22.26 8.54 -22.98
N ASP A 772 21.56 7.40 -22.92
CA ASP A 772 20.12 7.29 -23.18
C ASP A 772 19.29 8.10 -22.17
N ALA A 773 19.67 8.09 -20.88
CA ALA A 773 19.00 8.90 -19.85
C ALA A 773 19.17 10.41 -20.10
N ILE A 774 20.34 10.83 -20.58
CA ILE A 774 20.61 12.23 -20.98
C ILE A 774 19.81 12.61 -22.23
N ASP A 775 19.75 11.76 -23.26
CA ASP A 775 18.94 12.02 -24.44
C ASP A 775 17.44 12.08 -24.13
N ALA A 776 16.97 11.27 -23.17
CA ALA A 776 15.60 11.31 -22.69
C ALA A 776 15.19 12.67 -22.10
N ILE A 777 16.12 13.54 -21.65
CA ILE A 777 15.82 14.91 -21.19
C ILE A 777 15.11 15.74 -22.27
N GLY A 778 15.47 15.55 -23.55
CA GLY A 778 14.84 16.22 -24.68
C GLY A 778 14.68 17.74 -24.49
N LYS A 779 13.44 18.23 -24.57
CA LYS A 779 13.11 19.64 -24.30
C LYS A 779 12.87 19.87 -22.80
N VAL A 780 13.51 20.89 -22.24
CA VAL A 780 13.32 21.35 -20.86
C VAL A 780 12.12 22.30 -20.75
N GLU A 781 11.17 22.01 -19.86
CA GLU A 781 10.03 22.86 -19.52
C GLU A 781 9.70 22.77 -18.02
N LEU A 782 8.84 23.65 -17.50
CA LEU A 782 8.63 23.81 -16.04
C LEU A 782 7.51 22.94 -15.44
N TYR A 783 6.55 22.48 -16.26
CA TYR A 783 5.32 21.81 -15.80
C TYR A 783 5.05 20.48 -16.51
N ASN A 784 6.11 19.88 -17.04
CA ASN A 784 6.15 18.51 -17.51
C ASN A 784 7.06 17.70 -16.55
N ASP A 785 7.57 16.57 -17.02
CA ASP A 785 8.51 15.69 -16.31
C ASP A 785 10.00 16.04 -16.54
N SER A 786 10.34 17.19 -17.14
CA SER A 786 11.74 17.57 -17.40
C SER A 786 12.59 17.63 -16.13
N GLU A 787 12.06 18.12 -14.99
CA GLU A 787 12.77 18.07 -13.70
C GLU A 787 13.19 16.65 -13.35
N THR A 788 12.24 15.72 -13.46
CA THR A 788 12.43 14.29 -13.18
C THR A 788 13.42 13.65 -14.14
N ARG A 789 13.35 13.98 -15.45
CA ARG A 789 14.27 13.44 -16.46
C ARG A 789 15.69 14.00 -16.30
N ILE A 790 15.85 15.27 -15.96
CA ILE A 790 17.14 15.89 -15.63
C ILE A 790 17.73 15.27 -14.35
N GLN A 791 16.96 15.18 -13.27
CA GLN A 791 17.39 14.53 -12.02
C GLN A 791 17.75 13.07 -12.25
N PHE A 792 16.97 12.32 -13.04
CA PHE A 792 17.27 10.93 -13.40
C PHE A 792 18.57 10.81 -14.19
N ALA A 793 18.80 11.66 -15.19
CA ALA A 793 20.02 11.67 -15.98
C ALA A 793 21.26 12.05 -15.15
N ARG A 794 21.16 13.11 -14.33
CA ARG A 794 22.18 13.53 -13.35
C ARG A 794 22.51 12.38 -12.40
N LEU A 795 21.49 11.81 -11.75
CA LEU A 795 21.70 10.74 -10.79
C LEU A 795 22.20 9.44 -11.44
N THR A 796 21.82 9.15 -12.69
CA THR A 796 22.36 7.99 -13.44
C THR A 796 23.85 8.18 -13.71
N PHE A 797 24.26 9.35 -14.22
CA PHE A 797 25.67 9.69 -14.42
C PHE A 797 26.46 9.72 -13.11
N ASP A 798 25.95 10.38 -12.06
CA ASP A 798 26.60 10.51 -10.76
C ASP A 798 26.73 9.16 -10.03
N ASN A 799 25.87 8.18 -10.33
CA ASN A 799 25.98 6.82 -9.78
C ASN A 799 27.10 5.98 -10.40
N LEU A 800 27.60 6.32 -11.60
CA LEU A 800 28.65 5.57 -12.27
C LEU A 800 29.97 5.56 -11.48
N GLU A 801 30.70 4.44 -11.55
CA GLU A 801 32.07 4.33 -11.05
C GLU A 801 33.01 5.27 -11.84
N ALA A 802 34.11 5.75 -11.26
CA ALA A 802 34.94 6.80 -11.87
C ALA A 802 35.54 6.40 -13.25
N ASN A 803 35.92 5.14 -13.39
CA ASN A 803 36.35 4.49 -14.64
C ASN A 803 35.24 4.39 -15.71
N VAL A 804 33.97 4.42 -15.30
CA VAL A 804 32.80 4.37 -16.19
C VAL A 804 32.34 5.79 -16.54
N LYS A 805 32.33 6.73 -15.59
CA LYS A 805 32.12 8.17 -15.83
C LYS A 805 33.05 8.71 -16.92
N ALA A 806 34.33 8.35 -16.86
CA ALA A 806 35.35 8.73 -17.83
C ALA A 806 35.16 8.15 -19.25
N ARG A 807 34.14 7.31 -19.47
CA ARG A 807 33.79 6.71 -20.77
C ARG A 807 32.47 7.23 -21.35
N VAL A 808 31.72 8.06 -20.61
CA VAL A 808 30.52 8.76 -21.11
C VAL A 808 30.94 9.91 -22.01
N ASN A 809 30.25 10.10 -23.13
CA ASN A 809 30.54 11.16 -24.09
C ASN A 809 30.43 12.57 -23.47
N GLU A 810 31.47 13.40 -23.67
CA GLU A 810 31.56 14.75 -23.10
C GLU A 810 30.47 15.71 -23.60
N GLU A 811 29.99 15.57 -24.84
CA GLU A 811 28.87 16.36 -25.37
C GLU A 811 27.57 16.03 -24.61
N LYS A 812 27.35 14.77 -24.23
CA LYS A 812 26.20 14.35 -23.40
C LYS A 812 26.27 14.98 -22.01
N ILE A 813 27.45 14.96 -21.37
CA ILE A 813 27.68 15.61 -20.07
C ILE A 813 27.38 17.13 -20.17
N ASN A 814 27.76 17.78 -21.27
CA ASN A 814 27.44 19.18 -21.52
C ASN A 814 25.93 19.42 -21.75
N VAL A 815 25.20 18.53 -22.44
CA VAL A 815 23.73 18.60 -22.60
C VAL A 815 23.03 18.49 -21.24
N LEU A 816 23.48 17.59 -20.37
CA LEU A 816 22.98 17.44 -19.01
C LEU A 816 23.17 18.73 -18.20
N VAL A 817 24.40 19.24 -18.13
CA VAL A 817 24.73 20.48 -17.40
C VAL A 817 23.98 21.69 -17.95
N LYS A 818 23.78 21.79 -19.28
CA LYS A 818 22.94 22.84 -19.86
C LYS A 818 21.50 22.71 -19.38
N SER A 819 20.94 21.51 -19.41
CA SER A 819 19.52 21.26 -19.06
C SER A 819 19.22 21.59 -17.60
N GLU A 820 20.16 21.31 -16.68
CA GLU A 820 20.08 21.70 -15.27
C GLU A 820 20.01 23.22 -15.09
N ASN A 821 20.79 23.98 -15.86
CA ASN A 821 20.77 25.44 -15.82
C ASN A 821 19.50 26.02 -16.48
N ASP A 822 19.08 25.49 -17.63
CA ASP A 822 17.82 25.87 -18.30
C ASP A 822 16.62 25.70 -17.35
N TYR A 823 16.54 24.57 -16.64
CA TYR A 823 15.45 24.31 -15.68
C TYR A 823 15.51 25.25 -14.46
N LYS A 824 16.72 25.55 -13.98
CA LYS A 824 16.95 26.49 -12.88
C LYS A 824 16.55 27.92 -13.22
N GLU A 825 16.73 28.36 -14.47
CA GLU A 825 16.24 29.67 -14.94
C GLU A 825 14.70 29.72 -14.96
N LEU A 826 14.04 28.64 -15.41
CA LEU A 826 12.56 28.54 -15.36
C LEU A 826 12.03 28.59 -13.91
N LEU A 827 12.70 27.93 -12.96
CA LEU A 827 12.37 28.01 -11.52
C LEU A 827 12.51 29.44 -10.97
N LEU A 828 13.53 30.20 -11.40
CA LEU A 828 13.74 31.58 -10.98
C LEU A 828 12.65 32.52 -11.52
N ASP A 829 12.33 32.43 -12.81
CA ASP A 829 11.26 33.18 -13.48
C ASP A 829 9.87 32.92 -12.84
N ARG A 830 9.59 31.66 -12.48
CA ARG A 830 8.42 31.31 -11.65
C ARG A 830 8.42 32.01 -10.30
N ASP A 831 9.53 31.93 -9.58
CA ASP A 831 9.63 32.50 -8.24
C ASP A 831 9.56 34.03 -8.26
N GLU A 832 10.01 34.69 -9.33
CA GLU A 832 9.80 36.12 -9.55
C GLU A 832 8.34 36.47 -9.82
N ARG A 833 7.61 35.68 -10.64
CA ARG A 833 6.15 35.83 -10.77
C ARG A 833 5.43 35.71 -9.42
N VAL A 834 5.73 34.66 -8.66
CA VAL A 834 5.12 34.43 -7.33
C VAL A 834 5.43 35.59 -6.37
N LYS A 835 6.69 36.05 -6.30
CA LYS A 835 7.09 37.21 -5.48
C LYS A 835 6.41 38.51 -5.92
N ALA A 836 6.20 38.74 -7.22
CA ALA A 836 5.49 39.91 -7.71
C ALA A 836 4.02 39.93 -7.25
N VAL A 837 3.38 38.76 -7.19
CA VAL A 837 2.04 38.62 -6.59
C VAL A 837 2.07 38.86 -5.09
N GLU A 838 2.98 38.21 -4.34
CA GLU A 838 3.11 38.41 -2.90
C GLU A 838 3.38 39.89 -2.53
N ALA A 839 4.20 40.57 -3.32
CA ALA A 839 4.48 42.00 -3.18
C ALA A 839 3.26 42.87 -3.49
N SER A 840 2.51 42.59 -4.58
CA SER A 840 1.30 43.34 -4.91
C SER A 840 0.19 43.16 -3.87
N ILE A 841 0.08 41.97 -3.25
CA ILE A 841 -0.84 41.73 -2.13
C ILE A 841 -0.38 42.53 -0.90
N THR A 842 0.91 42.48 -0.56
CA THR A 842 1.48 43.23 0.58
C THR A 842 1.29 44.74 0.40
N ALA A 843 1.39 45.25 -0.83
CA ALA A 843 1.22 46.67 -1.16
C ALA A 843 -0.21 47.20 -0.97
N ILE A 844 -1.22 46.32 -0.81
CA ILE A 844 -2.59 46.72 -0.42
C ILE A 844 -2.57 47.46 0.91
N GLY A 845 -1.86 46.91 1.90
CA GLY A 845 -1.77 47.44 3.27
C GLY A 845 -3.11 47.38 4.01
N THR A 846 -3.34 48.36 4.89
CA THR A 846 -4.66 48.55 5.52
C THR A 846 -5.70 48.90 4.45
N VAL A 847 -6.76 48.08 4.35
CA VAL A 847 -7.81 48.28 3.36
C VAL A 847 -8.62 49.53 3.70
N THR A 848 -8.78 50.42 2.72
CA THR A 848 -9.69 51.57 2.75
C THR A 848 -10.63 51.51 1.54
N ALA A 849 -11.54 52.48 1.42
CA ALA A 849 -12.39 52.61 0.23
C ALA A 849 -11.59 52.82 -1.07
N ASP A 850 -10.34 53.28 -0.98
CA ASP A 850 -9.48 53.62 -2.11
C ASP A 850 -8.52 52.47 -2.49
N SER A 851 -8.50 51.37 -1.73
CA SER A 851 -7.65 50.20 -1.98
C SER A 851 -8.07 49.36 -3.20
N ALA A 852 -9.21 49.69 -3.83
CA ALA A 852 -9.83 48.88 -4.89
C ALA A 852 -8.88 48.54 -6.06
N SER A 853 -8.18 49.53 -6.62
CA SER A 853 -7.27 49.32 -7.76
C SER A 853 -6.03 48.50 -7.40
N LYS A 854 -5.58 48.55 -6.13
CA LYS A 854 -4.48 47.70 -5.64
C LYS A 854 -4.92 46.24 -5.52
N ILE A 855 -6.13 46.02 -5.01
CA ILE A 855 -6.75 44.69 -4.88
C ILE A 855 -7.00 44.10 -6.27
N GLU A 856 -7.52 44.88 -7.21
CA GLU A 856 -7.70 44.49 -8.61
C GLU A 856 -6.38 44.11 -9.29
N ASN A 857 -5.31 44.89 -9.09
CA ASN A 857 -3.99 44.57 -9.63
C ASN A 857 -3.41 43.28 -9.01
N ALA A 858 -3.52 43.11 -7.69
CA ALA A 858 -3.06 41.91 -7.00
C ALA A 858 -3.83 40.65 -7.46
N ARG A 859 -5.16 40.76 -7.62
CA ARG A 859 -6.03 39.73 -8.21
C ARG A 859 -5.62 39.40 -9.64
N LYS A 860 -5.43 40.40 -10.50
CA LYS A 860 -5.02 40.19 -11.90
C LYS A 860 -3.66 39.48 -12.02
N LEU A 861 -2.69 39.82 -11.16
CA LEU A 861 -1.40 39.14 -11.13
C LEU A 861 -1.51 37.70 -10.57
N TYR A 862 -2.33 37.48 -9.53
CA TYR A 862 -2.59 36.14 -8.98
C TYR A 862 -3.29 35.23 -9.99
N ASP A 863 -4.28 35.74 -10.72
CA ASP A 863 -5.03 34.97 -11.70
C ASP A 863 -4.21 34.68 -12.98
N ALA A 864 -3.20 35.51 -13.28
CA ALA A 864 -2.24 35.27 -14.36
C ALA A 864 -1.22 34.15 -14.04
N LEU A 865 -1.08 33.74 -12.77
CA LEU A 865 -0.29 32.58 -12.39
C LEU A 865 -0.92 31.28 -12.91
N GLN A 866 -0.07 30.32 -13.30
CA GLN A 866 -0.49 28.97 -13.67
C GLN A 866 -1.02 28.20 -12.45
N ASN A 867 -1.82 27.16 -12.68
CA ASN A 867 -2.44 26.38 -11.59
C ASN A 867 -1.42 25.82 -10.56
N PRO A 868 -0.21 25.33 -10.92
CA PRO A 868 0.80 24.90 -9.96
C PRO A 868 1.49 26.03 -9.18
N GLU A 869 1.44 27.27 -9.68
CA GLU A 869 2.10 28.44 -9.06
C GLU A 869 1.26 29.06 -7.94
N ARG A 870 -0.07 29.05 -8.10
CA ARG A 870 -1.04 29.70 -7.19
C ARG A 870 -0.95 29.26 -5.71
N PRO A 871 -0.64 27.98 -5.37
CA PRO A 871 -0.40 27.56 -3.98
C PRO A 871 0.89 28.13 -3.36
N LEU A 872 1.85 28.59 -4.16
CA LEU A 872 3.15 29.09 -3.68
C LEU A 872 3.06 30.51 -3.10
N VAL A 873 1.98 31.25 -3.39
CA VAL A 873 1.71 32.61 -2.89
C VAL A 873 1.23 32.54 -1.43
N LYS A 874 2.14 32.75 -0.47
CA LYS A 874 1.90 32.49 0.96
C LYS A 874 0.88 33.43 1.58
N ASN A 875 0.79 34.67 1.10
CA ASN A 875 -0.18 35.67 1.55
C ASN A 875 -1.46 35.72 0.68
N SER A 876 -1.72 34.72 -0.17
CA SER A 876 -2.96 34.62 -0.97
C SER A 876 -4.24 34.68 -0.12
N GLY A 877 -4.19 34.16 1.11
CA GLY A 877 -5.29 34.31 2.09
C GLY A 877 -5.53 35.75 2.54
N ASP A 878 -4.55 36.64 2.46
CA ASP A 878 -4.70 38.07 2.78
C ASP A 878 -5.32 38.87 1.63
N LEU A 879 -5.13 38.45 0.37
CA LEU A 879 -5.89 38.97 -0.77
C LEU A 879 -7.40 38.71 -0.59
N ILE A 880 -7.76 37.47 -0.25
CA ILE A 880 -9.17 37.08 0.00
C ILE A 880 -9.76 37.84 1.19
N LYS A 881 -8.98 38.07 2.26
CA LYS A 881 -9.38 38.96 3.36
C LYS A 881 -9.59 40.38 2.86
N ALA A 882 -8.69 40.92 2.05
CA ALA A 882 -8.73 42.30 1.57
C ALA A 882 -9.91 42.56 0.61
N GLU A 883 -10.23 41.61 -0.26
CA GLU A 883 -11.40 41.63 -1.14
C GLU A 883 -12.70 41.69 -0.32
N LYS A 884 -12.85 40.80 0.67
CA LYS A 884 -14.00 40.78 1.58
C LYS A 884 -14.07 42.01 2.50
N GLU A 885 -12.92 42.51 2.94
CA GLU A 885 -12.82 43.70 3.77
C GLU A 885 -13.21 44.96 2.99
N LEU A 886 -12.82 45.07 1.72
CA LEU A 886 -13.28 46.12 0.81
C LEU A 886 -14.78 46.02 0.59
N GLU A 887 -15.33 44.82 0.37
CA GLU A 887 -16.78 44.59 0.25
C GLU A 887 -17.54 45.10 1.50
N ILE A 888 -17.03 44.80 2.71
CA ILE A 888 -17.61 45.27 3.98
C ILE A 888 -17.48 46.79 4.10
N ILE A 889 -16.32 47.39 3.79
CA ILE A 889 -16.12 48.84 3.82
C ILE A 889 -17.06 49.54 2.84
N THR A 890 -17.24 49.00 1.63
CA THR A 890 -18.18 49.52 0.63
C THR A 890 -19.62 49.44 1.13
N LYS A 891 -20.04 48.31 1.72
CA LYS A 891 -21.39 48.17 2.31
C LYS A 891 -21.61 49.10 3.51
N VAL A 892 -20.62 49.24 4.39
CA VAL A 892 -20.66 50.21 5.51
C VAL A 892 -20.81 51.64 4.98
N LYS A 893 -19.98 52.05 4.01
CA LYS A 893 -20.03 53.40 3.43
C LYS A 893 -21.32 53.66 2.63
N GLN A 894 -21.90 52.63 2.01
CA GLN A 894 -23.24 52.69 1.41
C GLN A 894 -24.33 52.90 2.48
N VAL A 895 -24.26 52.19 3.61
CA VAL A 895 -25.18 52.39 4.74
C VAL A 895 -25.06 53.79 5.34
N GLU A 896 -23.83 54.30 5.51
CA GLU A 896 -23.61 55.69 5.96
C GLU A 896 -24.18 56.71 4.97
N THR A 897 -23.94 56.52 3.67
CA THR A 897 -24.52 57.36 2.61
C THR A 897 -26.06 57.30 2.59
N LEU A 898 -26.65 56.12 2.88
CA LEU A 898 -28.10 55.97 3.01
C LEU A 898 -28.65 56.71 4.24
N ILE A 899 -27.95 56.67 5.37
CA ILE A 899 -28.30 57.41 6.59
C ILE A 899 -28.22 58.93 6.32
N ASP A 900 -27.14 59.42 5.74
CA ASP A 900 -27.01 60.83 5.35
C ASP A 900 -28.12 61.28 4.37
N SER A 901 -28.55 60.39 3.47
CA SER A 901 -29.64 60.67 2.52
C SER A 901 -31.02 60.85 3.15
N ILE A 902 -31.22 60.45 4.42
CA ILE A 902 -32.46 60.67 5.18
C ILE A 902 -32.72 62.17 5.34
N GLY A 903 -31.68 62.95 5.65
CA GLY A 903 -31.76 64.39 5.88
C GLY A 903 -32.58 64.73 7.13
N THR A 904 -33.53 65.66 7.02
CA THR A 904 -34.49 65.94 8.11
C THR A 904 -35.67 64.98 8.03
N ILE A 905 -36.16 64.50 9.19
CA ILE A 905 -37.29 63.57 9.18
C ILE A 905 -38.58 64.32 8.89
N ALA A 906 -39.16 63.96 7.75
CA ALA A 906 -40.53 64.21 7.38
C ALA A 906 -41.16 62.89 6.93
N SER A 907 -42.48 62.86 6.79
CA SER A 907 -43.29 61.68 6.42
C SER A 907 -42.79 60.94 5.18
N GLU A 908 -42.32 61.68 4.19
CA GLU A 908 -41.77 61.22 2.91
C GLU A 908 -40.43 60.46 3.05
N ASN A 909 -39.64 60.72 4.10
CA ASN A 909 -38.36 60.05 4.32
C ASN A 909 -38.51 58.68 5.02
N ARG A 910 -39.73 58.22 5.34
CA ARG A 910 -39.98 56.89 5.95
C ARG A 910 -39.32 55.76 5.18
N GLU A 911 -39.42 55.75 3.85
CA GLU A 911 -38.77 54.71 3.04
C GLU A 911 -37.25 54.74 3.15
N LYS A 912 -36.63 55.91 3.27
CA LYS A 912 -35.18 56.03 3.43
C LYS A 912 -34.72 55.50 4.78
N ILE A 913 -35.44 55.85 5.86
CA ILE A 913 -35.16 55.31 7.21
C ILE A 913 -35.28 53.78 7.21
N VAL A 914 -36.30 53.22 6.55
CA VAL A 914 -36.47 51.77 6.43
C VAL A 914 -35.39 51.13 5.55
N LYS A 915 -35.02 51.73 4.40
CA LYS A 915 -33.94 51.24 3.53
C LYS A 915 -32.57 51.31 4.22
N ALA A 916 -32.31 52.36 4.99
CA ALA A 916 -31.10 52.51 5.80
C ALA A 916 -31.06 51.52 6.96
N ASP A 917 -32.17 51.29 7.68
CA ASP A 917 -32.23 50.29 8.76
C ASP A 917 -32.16 48.85 8.22
N ILE A 918 -32.72 48.54 7.05
CA ILE A 918 -32.54 47.24 6.38
C ILE A 918 -31.07 47.04 6.00
N ALA A 919 -30.47 47.98 5.25
CA ALA A 919 -29.07 47.85 4.82
C ALA A 919 -28.10 47.84 6.02
N PHE A 920 -28.37 48.62 7.07
CA PHE A 920 -27.66 48.53 8.35
C PHE A 920 -27.85 47.16 9.01
N ASN A 921 -29.05 46.60 8.96
CA ASN A 921 -29.30 45.28 9.53
C ASN A 921 -28.62 44.14 8.77
N ASP A 922 -28.51 44.26 7.44
CA ASP A 922 -27.84 43.31 6.54
C ASP A 922 -26.30 43.28 6.72
N LEU A 923 -25.70 44.31 7.35
CA LEU A 923 -24.30 44.25 7.79
C LEU A 923 -24.05 43.16 8.86
N GLY A 924 -25.10 42.61 9.50
CA GLY A 924 -24.98 41.52 10.46
C GLY A 924 -24.05 41.87 11.63
N ILE A 925 -22.92 41.16 11.75
CA ILE A 925 -21.89 41.41 12.78
C ILE A 925 -21.10 42.71 12.54
N TYR A 926 -21.09 43.24 11.32
CA TYR A 926 -20.29 44.41 10.93
C TYR A 926 -20.97 45.75 11.24
N LYS A 927 -22.18 45.75 11.81
CA LYS A 927 -22.93 46.94 12.24
C LYS A 927 -22.11 47.92 13.06
N GLU A 928 -21.25 47.41 13.95
CA GLU A 928 -20.44 48.26 14.82
C GLU A 928 -19.41 49.12 14.08
N ARG A 929 -19.09 48.81 12.83
CA ARG A 929 -18.16 49.57 11.98
C ARG A 929 -18.75 50.87 11.42
N VAL A 930 -20.07 50.97 11.34
CA VAL A 930 -20.78 52.22 11.02
C VAL A 930 -20.49 53.23 12.12
N SER A 931 -20.22 54.49 11.78
CA SER A 931 -19.74 55.49 12.74
C SER A 931 -20.70 55.65 13.92
N SER A 932 -20.17 55.99 15.10
CA SER A 932 -21.03 56.22 16.27
C SER A 932 -22.02 57.38 16.08
N THR A 933 -21.72 58.30 15.15
CA THR A 933 -22.61 59.39 14.73
C THR A 933 -23.75 58.84 13.88
N HIS A 934 -23.46 58.06 12.84
CA HIS A 934 -24.48 57.49 11.94
C HIS A 934 -25.36 56.46 12.66
N LYS A 935 -24.80 55.63 13.55
CA LYS A 935 -25.58 54.73 14.43
C LYS A 935 -26.54 55.50 15.34
N LYS A 936 -26.09 56.62 15.94
CA LYS A 936 -26.94 57.48 16.77
C LYS A 936 -28.00 58.21 15.93
N ALA A 937 -27.65 58.69 14.74
CA ALA A 937 -28.59 59.32 13.82
C ALA A 937 -29.69 58.34 13.42
N LEU A 938 -29.35 57.18 12.85
CA LEU A 938 -30.31 56.15 12.46
C LEU A 938 -31.18 55.68 13.63
N GLU A 939 -30.64 55.51 14.84
CA GLU A 939 -31.44 55.12 16.01
C GLU A 939 -32.30 56.27 16.55
N MET A 940 -31.86 57.53 16.49
CA MET A 940 -32.72 58.70 16.71
C MET A 940 -33.83 58.78 15.66
N ASP A 941 -33.54 58.44 14.41
CA ASP A 941 -34.49 58.49 13.31
C ASP A 941 -35.55 57.39 13.45
N LYS A 942 -35.15 56.18 13.83
CA LYS A 942 -36.06 55.08 14.18
C LYS A 942 -36.90 55.38 15.41
N ASN A 943 -36.34 56.01 16.45
CA ASN A 943 -37.11 56.42 17.63
C ASN A 943 -38.06 57.59 17.34
N SER A 944 -37.71 58.47 16.39
CA SER A 944 -38.59 59.53 15.88
C SER A 944 -39.71 58.96 15.02
N LEU A 945 -39.41 57.99 14.15
CA LEU A 945 -40.40 57.25 13.36
C LEU A 945 -41.37 56.48 14.26
N LYS A 946 -40.86 55.84 15.33
CA LYS A 946 -41.68 55.20 16.36
C LYS A 946 -42.52 56.20 17.15
N LEU A 947 -41.97 57.36 17.51
CA LEU A 947 -42.72 58.42 18.18
C LEU A 947 -43.83 59.00 17.28
N ALA A 948 -43.55 59.19 15.99
CA ALA A 948 -44.52 59.58 14.98
C ALA A 948 -45.67 58.55 14.88
N ASP A 949 -45.35 57.26 14.85
CA ASP A 949 -46.35 56.19 14.83
C ASP A 949 -47.12 56.07 16.16
N ASP A 950 -46.47 56.32 17.31
CA ASP A 950 -47.12 56.39 18.62
C ASP A 950 -48.10 57.58 18.70
N ILE A 951 -47.68 58.78 18.26
CA ILE A 951 -48.54 59.98 18.17
C ILE A 951 -49.71 59.71 17.22
N LYS A 952 -49.47 59.07 16.07
CA LYS A 952 -50.52 58.67 15.12
C LYS A 952 -51.50 57.66 15.71
N LYS A 953 -51.05 56.70 16.52
CA LYS A 953 -51.90 55.72 17.23
C LYS A 953 -52.59 56.26 18.47
N PHE A 954 -52.07 57.32 19.11
CA PHE A 954 -52.64 57.86 20.34
C PHE A 954 -54.07 58.38 20.12
N ASP A 955 -55.02 57.92 20.93
CA ASP A 955 -56.42 58.30 20.82
C ASP A 955 -56.64 59.71 21.41
N VAL A 956 -57.06 60.64 20.55
CA VAL A 956 -57.35 62.03 20.92
C VAL A 956 -58.77 62.23 21.43
N SER A 957 -59.60 61.19 21.49
CA SER A 957 -60.99 61.28 21.96
C SER A 957 -61.15 61.03 23.46
N HIS A 958 -60.28 60.23 24.09
CA HIS A 958 -60.37 59.83 25.51
C HIS A 958 -59.26 60.40 26.42
N ILE A 959 -58.83 61.65 26.20
CA ILE A 959 -57.80 62.30 27.03
C ILE A 959 -58.39 62.81 28.35
N ASN A 960 -57.84 62.36 29.48
CA ASN A 960 -58.26 62.71 30.84
C ASN A 960 -57.06 63.06 31.76
N ALA A 961 -57.29 63.27 33.05
CA ALA A 961 -56.22 63.56 34.03
C ALA A 961 -55.20 62.42 34.16
N ASP A 962 -55.64 61.15 34.19
CA ASP A 962 -54.76 59.98 34.31
C ASP A 962 -53.82 59.82 33.09
N SER A 963 -54.31 60.23 31.92
CA SER A 963 -53.55 60.26 30.65
C SER A 963 -52.28 61.11 30.74
N LYS A 964 -52.19 62.01 31.73
CA LYS A 964 -51.05 62.91 31.93
C LYS A 964 -49.71 62.18 31.92
N SER A 965 -49.56 61.07 32.64
CA SER A 965 -48.26 60.36 32.71
C SER A 965 -47.78 59.84 31.35
N SER A 966 -48.70 59.36 30.52
CA SER A 966 -48.44 58.89 29.15
C SER A 966 -48.17 60.05 28.19
N ILE A 967 -48.91 61.15 28.32
CA ILE A 967 -48.73 62.36 27.50
C ILE A 967 -47.44 63.10 27.87
N ASP A 968 -47.09 63.19 29.15
CA ASP A 968 -45.81 63.72 29.64
C ASP A 968 -44.63 62.88 29.13
N ASN A 969 -44.78 61.55 29.03
CA ASN A 969 -43.78 60.67 28.43
C ASN A 969 -43.66 60.88 26.90
N LEU A 970 -44.79 60.99 26.18
CA LEU A 970 -44.79 61.36 24.76
C LEU A 970 -44.16 62.74 24.53
N ASN A 971 -44.47 63.72 25.36
CA ASN A 971 -43.88 65.07 25.32
C ASN A 971 -42.39 65.08 25.66
N LYS A 972 -41.94 64.25 26.60
CA LYS A 972 -40.52 64.10 26.95
C LYS A 972 -39.72 63.43 25.83
N ARG A 973 -40.30 62.44 25.14
CA ARG A 973 -39.73 61.88 23.91
C ARG A 973 -39.74 62.92 22.79
N ALA A 974 -40.85 63.65 22.62
CA ALA A 974 -41.00 64.67 21.60
C ALA A 974 -40.17 65.92 21.83
N SER A 975 -39.78 66.29 23.06
CA SER A 975 -38.90 67.43 23.31
C SER A 975 -37.47 67.14 22.88
N VAL A 976 -37.01 65.89 23.02
CA VAL A 976 -35.71 65.41 22.52
C VAL A 976 -35.72 65.24 21.00
N LEU A 977 -36.83 64.74 20.44
CA LEU A 977 -36.98 64.40 19.02
C LEU A 977 -37.75 65.49 18.22
N SER A 978 -37.90 66.70 18.76
CA SER A 978 -38.85 67.72 18.26
C SER A 978 -38.57 68.19 16.84
N LYS A 979 -37.30 68.20 16.44
CA LYS A 979 -36.82 68.60 15.11
C LYS A 979 -37.08 67.53 14.03
N HIS A 980 -37.61 66.38 14.42
CA HIS A 980 -37.71 65.15 13.62
C HIS A 980 -39.17 64.63 13.52
N LEU A 981 -40.17 65.50 13.76
CA LEU A 981 -41.59 65.21 13.58
C LEU A 981 -42.15 66.00 12.39
N SER A 982 -43.04 65.39 11.61
CA SER A 982 -43.73 66.11 10.54
C SER A 982 -44.65 67.21 11.08
N LYS A 983 -45.11 68.11 10.20
CA LYS A 983 -46.10 69.15 10.54
C LYS A 983 -47.40 68.54 11.09
N ASP A 984 -47.80 67.38 10.59
CA ASP A 984 -49.04 66.70 10.97
C ASP A 984 -48.90 66.02 12.34
N GLU A 985 -47.81 65.31 12.59
CA GLU A 985 -47.52 64.73 13.92
C GLU A 985 -47.34 65.82 14.97
N THR A 986 -46.66 66.91 14.63
CA THR A 986 -46.54 68.09 15.51
C THR A 986 -47.91 68.73 15.80
N SER A 987 -48.80 68.78 14.82
CA SER A 987 -50.16 69.33 14.98
C SER A 987 -51.07 68.39 15.79
N LYS A 988 -50.94 67.07 15.62
CA LYS A 988 -51.64 66.08 16.46
C LYS A 988 -51.11 66.11 17.89
N LEU A 989 -49.80 66.24 18.11
CA LEU A 989 -49.22 66.38 19.45
C LEU A 989 -49.67 67.68 20.13
N LYS A 990 -49.70 68.81 19.41
CA LYS A 990 -50.33 70.05 19.91
C LYS A 990 -51.79 69.82 20.30
N THR A 991 -52.55 69.08 19.51
CA THR A 991 -53.96 68.75 19.80
C THR A 991 -54.10 67.88 21.06
N ILE A 992 -53.24 66.87 21.24
CA ILE A 992 -53.15 66.04 22.46
C ILE A 992 -52.93 66.93 23.69
N ASN A 993 -51.93 67.82 23.61
CA ASN A 993 -51.56 68.70 24.71
C ASN A 993 -52.64 69.75 25.02
N SER A 994 -53.26 70.34 23.99
CA SER A 994 -54.38 71.28 24.18
C SER A 994 -55.60 70.62 24.83
N LYS A 995 -55.87 69.33 24.56
CA LYS A 995 -56.93 68.58 25.23
C LYS A 995 -56.59 68.23 26.68
N LEU A 996 -55.34 67.83 26.97
CA LEU A 996 -54.89 67.61 28.35
C LEU A 996 -54.97 68.91 29.18
N GLU A 997 -54.58 70.04 28.60
CA GLU A 997 -54.63 71.34 29.27
C GLU A 997 -56.08 71.85 29.44
N LEU A 998 -56.98 71.51 28.53
CA LEU A 998 -58.42 71.74 28.72
C LEU A 998 -59.00 70.89 29.86
N ALA A 999 -58.57 69.62 29.98
CA ALA A 999 -58.94 68.77 31.11
C ALA A 999 -58.43 69.36 32.44
N ARG A 1000 -57.17 69.82 32.50
CA ARG A 1000 -56.63 70.56 33.65
C ARG A 1000 -57.43 71.82 34.00
N LYS A 1001 -57.84 72.62 33.01
CA LYS A 1001 -58.61 73.85 33.26
C LYS A 1001 -60.03 73.57 33.77
N ASN A 1002 -60.65 72.48 33.35
CA ASN A 1002 -61.92 72.03 33.93
C ASN A 1002 -61.74 71.58 35.40
N GLU A 1003 -60.63 70.90 35.71
CA GLU A 1003 -60.25 70.48 37.05
C GLU A 1003 -59.97 71.67 37.99
N GLU A 1004 -59.17 72.65 37.55
CA GLU A 1004 -58.92 73.90 38.28
C GLU A 1004 -60.19 74.76 38.43
N ALA A 1005 -61.11 74.73 37.47
CA ALA A 1005 -62.39 75.43 37.56
C ALA A 1005 -63.29 74.86 38.67
N GLN A 1006 -63.31 73.53 38.87
CA GLN A 1006 -64.04 72.91 39.98
C GLN A 1006 -63.40 73.25 41.33
N LEU A 1007 -62.06 73.20 41.42
CA LEU A 1007 -61.34 73.60 42.64
C LEU A 1007 -61.63 75.06 43.03
N LYS A 1008 -61.67 75.96 42.05
CA LYS A 1008 -61.98 77.39 42.25
C LYS A 1008 -63.42 77.63 42.68
N LEU A 1009 -64.36 76.76 42.30
CA LEU A 1009 -65.74 76.78 42.76
C LEU A 1009 -65.83 76.48 44.26
N ALA A 1010 -65.08 75.47 44.74
CA ALA A 1010 -65.04 75.08 46.14
C ALA A 1010 -64.46 76.19 47.04
N THR A 1011 -63.36 76.84 46.63
CA THR A 1011 -62.74 77.95 47.38
C THR A 1011 -63.70 79.11 47.63
N ASN A 1012 -64.52 79.47 46.64
CA ASN A 1012 -65.50 80.55 46.78
C ASN A 1012 -66.63 80.20 47.76
N LEU A 1013 -67.04 78.93 47.81
CA LEU A 1013 -68.07 78.47 48.75
C LEU A 1013 -67.57 78.56 50.21
N ILE A 1014 -66.32 78.13 50.46
CA ILE A 1014 -65.68 78.20 51.79
C ILE A 1014 -65.59 79.65 52.29
N ASN A 1015 -65.15 80.58 51.44
CA ASN A 1015 -65.06 82.00 51.80
C ASN A 1015 -66.42 82.60 52.21
N SER A 1016 -67.53 82.15 51.63
CA SER A 1016 -68.87 82.67 51.96
C SER A 1016 -69.36 82.28 53.36
N LEU A 1017 -68.88 81.17 53.93
CA LEU A 1017 -69.31 80.61 55.22
C LEU A 1017 -68.49 81.10 56.42
N VAL A 1018 -67.42 81.87 56.18
CA VAL A 1018 -66.46 82.35 57.20
C VAL A 1018 -66.59 83.87 57.46
N LEU A 1019 -67.42 84.59 56.68
CA LEU A 1019 -67.59 86.04 56.81
C LEU A 1019 -68.34 86.44 58.10
N GLY A 1020 -67.61 87.03 59.05
CA GLY A 1020 -68.12 87.53 60.33
C GLY A 1020 -67.56 88.92 60.68
N ASN A 1021 -68.25 89.96 60.21
CA ASN A 1021 -67.84 91.37 60.26
C ASN A 1021 -67.39 91.85 61.66
N LYS A 1022 -66.10 92.15 61.87
CA LYS A 1022 -65.55 92.71 63.12
C LYS A 1022 -65.86 94.21 63.27
N SER A 1023 -67.13 94.57 63.37
CA SER A 1023 -67.54 95.90 63.86
C SER A 1023 -68.75 95.79 64.78
N LYS A 1024 -68.63 96.45 65.95
CA LYS A 1024 -69.56 96.48 67.09
C LYS A 1024 -69.63 95.18 67.92
N GLU A 1025 -69.15 95.31 69.15
CA GLU A 1025 -69.49 94.43 70.27
C GLU A 1025 -70.97 94.59 70.67
N ASN A 1026 -71.43 93.78 71.64
CA ASN A 1026 -72.76 93.82 72.26
C ASN A 1026 -73.94 93.42 71.37
N GLN A 1027 -74.21 92.12 71.29
CA GLN A 1027 -75.41 91.56 71.93
C GLN A 1027 -75.28 90.06 72.23
N VAL A 1028 -75.99 89.60 73.26
CA VAL A 1028 -75.92 88.24 73.83
C VAL A 1028 -77.01 87.35 73.23
N THR A 1029 -76.69 86.11 72.82
CA THR A 1029 -77.55 84.92 73.02
C THR A 1029 -76.90 83.59 72.56
N ASN A 1030 -77.12 82.53 73.34
CA ASN A 1030 -77.03 81.09 73.00
C ASN A 1030 -75.76 80.54 72.31
N GLY A 1031 -74.85 79.98 73.12
CA GLY A 1031 -73.67 79.22 72.65
C GLY A 1031 -73.96 77.95 71.83
N ALA A 1032 -75.20 77.44 71.84
CA ALA A 1032 -75.63 76.29 71.02
C ALA A 1032 -75.36 76.48 69.50
N ASN A 1033 -75.36 77.72 69.01
CA ASN A 1033 -75.09 78.02 67.61
C ASN A 1033 -73.60 77.90 67.22
N HIS A 1034 -72.66 77.98 68.16
CA HIS A 1034 -71.23 77.96 67.83
C HIS A 1034 -70.73 76.54 67.53
N VAL A 1035 -71.07 75.58 68.40
CA VAL A 1035 -70.77 74.14 68.20
C VAL A 1035 -71.46 73.60 66.93
N GLY A 1036 -72.68 74.06 66.65
CA GLY A 1036 -73.42 73.71 65.43
C GLY A 1036 -72.74 74.21 64.15
N ALA A 1037 -72.17 75.42 64.16
CA ALA A 1037 -71.45 75.97 63.01
C ALA A 1037 -70.16 75.18 62.70
N VAL A 1038 -69.36 74.85 63.71
CA VAL A 1038 -68.10 74.09 63.56
C VAL A 1038 -68.36 72.70 62.99
N LYS A 1039 -69.33 71.94 63.55
CA LYS A 1039 -69.71 70.61 63.04
C LYS A 1039 -70.21 70.66 61.59
N LYS A 1040 -70.86 71.76 61.15
CA LYS A 1040 -71.35 71.91 59.78
C LYS A 1040 -70.24 72.28 58.78
N ALA A 1041 -69.27 73.10 59.20
CA ALA A 1041 -68.08 73.41 58.39
C ALA A 1041 -67.21 72.17 58.13
N ARG A 1042 -67.04 71.32 59.15
CA ARG A 1042 -66.28 70.05 59.05
C ARG A 1042 -66.80 69.14 57.92
N ILE A 1043 -68.13 68.97 57.85
CA ILE A 1043 -68.79 68.04 56.91
C ILE A 1043 -68.62 68.45 55.44
N GLU A 1044 -68.53 69.74 55.11
CA GLU A 1044 -68.23 70.17 53.74
C GLU A 1044 -66.72 70.15 53.43
N LEU A 1045 -65.87 70.39 54.43
CA LEU A 1045 -64.41 70.29 54.29
C LEU A 1045 -63.97 68.84 53.97
N ASP A 1046 -64.51 67.85 54.68
CA ASP A 1046 -64.19 66.43 54.48
C ASP A 1046 -64.58 65.92 53.07
N LYS A 1047 -65.66 66.47 52.48
CA LYS A 1047 -66.06 66.15 51.09
C LYS A 1047 -65.06 66.65 50.05
N VAL A 1048 -64.61 67.91 50.16
CA VAL A 1048 -63.66 68.51 49.22
C VAL A 1048 -62.27 67.87 49.34
N THR A 1049 -61.88 67.49 50.56
CA THR A 1049 -60.58 66.88 50.85
C THR A 1049 -60.44 65.45 50.29
N SER A 1050 -61.56 64.80 49.97
CA SER A 1050 -61.58 63.40 49.51
C SER A 1050 -61.21 63.19 48.03
N SER A 1051 -61.05 64.26 47.21
CA SER A 1051 -60.74 64.11 45.78
C SER A 1051 -59.55 64.91 45.24
N TYR A 1052 -58.93 65.81 46.01
CA TYR A 1052 -57.82 66.66 45.53
C TYR A 1052 -56.63 66.71 46.49
N GLY A 1053 -55.47 66.21 46.01
CA GLY A 1053 -54.26 66.04 46.82
C GLY A 1053 -53.32 67.25 46.81
N LYS A 1054 -53.01 67.75 48.01
CA LYS A 1054 -51.81 68.51 48.40
C LYS A 1054 -51.13 69.39 47.32
N SER A 1055 -51.44 70.69 47.33
CA SER A 1055 -50.51 71.66 47.94
C SER A 1055 -51.05 73.09 47.92
N LEU A 1056 -51.15 73.72 49.10
CA LEU A 1056 -51.07 75.18 49.25
C LEU A 1056 -50.68 75.50 50.70
N GLN A 1057 -49.73 76.42 50.91
CA GLN A 1057 -49.05 76.55 52.20
C GLN A 1057 -49.92 77.24 53.28
N ASP A 1058 -50.91 78.02 52.86
CA ASP A 1058 -51.86 78.73 53.74
C ASP A 1058 -52.91 77.79 54.39
N TYR A 1059 -53.10 76.60 53.81
CA TYR A 1059 -54.02 75.58 54.33
C TYR A 1059 -53.63 75.15 55.76
N HIS A 1060 -52.34 74.85 56.01
CA HIS A 1060 -51.87 74.44 57.33
C HIS A 1060 -52.03 75.52 58.41
N GLN A 1061 -51.92 76.82 58.08
CA GLN A 1061 -52.17 77.89 59.06
C GLN A 1061 -53.65 78.04 59.44
N SER A 1062 -54.56 77.54 58.62
CA SER A 1062 -56.00 77.51 58.90
C SER A 1062 -56.37 76.24 59.67
N GLU A 1063 -55.83 75.10 59.25
CA GLU A 1063 -55.95 73.79 59.89
C GLU A 1063 -55.49 73.81 61.36
N MET A 1064 -54.32 74.40 61.65
CA MET A 1064 -53.81 74.53 63.03
C MET A 1064 -54.73 75.36 63.94
N ARG A 1065 -55.34 76.44 63.44
CA ARG A 1065 -56.26 77.27 64.24
C ARG A 1065 -57.60 76.59 64.49
N LEU A 1066 -58.05 75.73 63.56
CA LEU A 1066 -59.22 74.88 63.77
C LEU A 1066 -58.93 73.79 64.82
N ILE A 1067 -57.74 73.18 64.79
CA ILE A 1067 -57.29 72.21 65.80
C ILE A 1067 -57.27 72.84 67.21
N GLU A 1068 -56.77 74.08 67.34
CA GLU A 1068 -56.81 74.81 68.62
C GLU A 1068 -58.23 75.13 69.10
N ALA A 1069 -59.18 75.37 68.18
CA ALA A 1069 -60.58 75.61 68.54
C ALA A 1069 -61.30 74.30 68.93
N GLU A 1070 -61.10 73.21 68.18
CA GLU A 1070 -61.65 71.88 68.49
C GLU A 1070 -61.11 71.35 69.83
N ALA A 1071 -59.84 71.61 70.16
CA ALA A 1071 -59.26 71.24 71.45
C ALA A 1071 -59.95 71.94 72.64
N ARG A 1072 -60.29 73.23 72.52
CA ARG A 1072 -60.98 74.00 73.57
C ARG A 1072 -62.43 73.55 73.76
N VAL A 1073 -63.17 73.38 72.66
CA VAL A 1073 -64.54 72.83 72.71
C VAL A 1073 -64.54 71.43 73.32
N LYS A 1074 -63.58 70.58 72.97
CA LYS A 1074 -63.45 69.24 73.55
C LYS A 1074 -63.13 69.27 75.05
N ALA A 1075 -62.31 70.22 75.52
CA ALA A 1075 -62.04 70.38 76.95
C ALA A 1075 -63.30 70.82 77.72
N ILE A 1076 -64.13 71.71 77.15
CA ILE A 1076 -65.43 72.09 77.72
C ILE A 1076 -66.41 70.89 77.70
N GLU A 1077 -66.56 70.20 76.56
CA GLU A 1077 -67.42 69.01 76.42
C GLU A 1077 -66.99 67.89 77.38
N GLU A 1078 -65.69 67.68 77.61
CA GLU A 1078 -65.18 66.66 78.56
C GLU A 1078 -65.48 67.04 80.02
N VAL A 1079 -65.35 68.32 80.39
CA VAL A 1079 -65.73 68.79 81.73
C VAL A 1079 -67.24 68.70 81.93
N ILE A 1080 -68.07 69.14 80.98
CA ILE A 1080 -69.53 68.97 81.03
C ILE A 1080 -69.89 67.49 81.19
N ALA A 1081 -69.41 66.62 80.30
CA ALA A 1081 -69.76 65.20 80.31
C ALA A 1081 -69.32 64.49 81.59
N LYS A 1082 -68.19 64.88 82.19
CA LYS A 1082 -67.76 64.32 83.49
C LYS A 1082 -68.60 64.85 84.66
N ILE A 1083 -69.05 66.10 84.64
CA ILE A 1083 -70.00 66.61 85.64
C ILE A 1083 -71.35 65.87 85.53
N ASP A 1084 -71.81 65.55 84.32
CA ASP A 1084 -73.03 64.75 84.11
C ASP A 1084 -72.89 63.27 84.53
N THR A 1085 -71.67 62.74 84.67
CA THR A 1085 -71.45 61.38 85.24
C THR A 1085 -71.31 61.35 86.77
N LEU A 1086 -71.46 62.49 87.45
CA LEU A 1086 -71.58 62.49 88.91
C LEU A 1086 -72.89 61.82 89.35
N PRO A 1087 -72.86 60.95 90.38
CA PRO A 1087 -74.09 60.51 91.05
C PRO A 1087 -74.90 61.72 91.53
N GLU A 1088 -76.22 61.57 91.66
CA GLU A 1088 -77.07 62.60 92.28
C GLU A 1088 -76.44 63.11 93.57
N ILE A 1089 -76.46 64.43 93.79
CA ILE A 1089 -75.67 65.07 94.85
C ILE A 1089 -75.99 64.48 96.24
N SER A 1090 -77.26 64.11 96.48
CA SER A 1090 -77.75 63.42 97.69
C SER A 1090 -77.23 61.98 97.91
N GLN A 1091 -76.68 61.33 96.87
CA GLN A 1091 -76.16 59.95 96.90
C GLN A 1091 -74.63 59.87 97.13
N LEU A 1092 -73.93 61.01 97.07
CA LEU A 1092 -72.46 61.06 97.03
C LEU A 1092 -71.82 60.55 98.32
N LYS A 1093 -70.88 59.61 98.19
CA LYS A 1093 -70.12 59.01 99.31
C LYS A 1093 -68.64 59.21 99.02
N ALA A 1094 -67.78 59.57 99.98
CA ALA A 1094 -66.43 60.05 99.65
C ALA A 1094 -65.38 59.00 99.21
N LYS A 1095 -65.83 57.89 98.60
CA LYS A 1095 -65.12 57.29 97.46
C LYS A 1095 -65.14 58.24 96.24
N ASP A 1096 -66.26 58.91 96.03
CA ASP A 1096 -66.59 59.83 94.93
C ASP A 1096 -65.94 61.22 95.10
N ALA A 1097 -65.37 61.53 96.28
CA ALA A 1097 -64.59 62.75 96.51
C ALA A 1097 -63.35 62.84 95.62
N LYS A 1098 -62.75 61.71 95.25
CA LYS A 1098 -61.66 61.68 94.27
C LYS A 1098 -62.15 62.12 92.89
N LEU A 1099 -63.31 61.60 92.45
CA LEU A 1099 -63.92 61.94 91.17
C LEU A 1099 -64.33 63.42 91.11
N VAL A 1100 -65.00 63.94 92.14
CA VAL A 1100 -65.40 65.36 92.18
C VAL A 1100 -64.20 66.32 92.23
N ASN A 1101 -63.11 65.95 92.90
CA ASN A 1101 -61.88 66.74 92.86
C ASN A 1101 -61.19 66.65 91.49
N GLU A 1102 -61.09 65.47 90.86
CA GLU A 1102 -60.54 65.34 89.50
C GLU A 1102 -61.33 66.16 88.46
N ILE A 1103 -62.66 66.21 88.59
CA ILE A 1103 -63.53 67.01 87.70
C ILE A 1103 -63.39 68.51 88.00
N ASN A 1104 -63.25 68.88 89.27
CA ASN A 1104 -62.93 70.26 89.67
C ASN A 1104 -61.58 70.71 89.11
N ASP A 1105 -60.57 69.85 89.12
CA ASP A 1105 -59.23 70.21 88.69
C ASP A 1105 -59.15 70.31 87.16
N LEU A 1106 -60.01 69.58 86.43
CA LEU A 1106 -60.24 69.78 85.00
C LEU A 1106 -61.04 71.06 84.70
N PHE A 1107 -62.09 71.37 85.47
CA PHE A 1107 -62.80 72.65 85.38
C PHE A 1107 -61.87 73.85 85.66
N ASN A 1108 -60.94 73.71 86.60
CA ASN A 1108 -59.93 74.72 86.93
C ASN A 1108 -58.83 74.88 85.86
N GLN A 1109 -58.68 73.95 84.93
CA GLN A 1109 -57.76 74.08 83.78
C GLN A 1109 -58.36 74.88 82.61
N LEU A 1110 -59.69 75.02 82.55
CA LEU A 1110 -60.37 75.88 81.58
C LEU A 1110 -60.13 77.36 81.93
N THR A 1111 -60.00 78.22 80.93
CA THR A 1111 -59.93 79.69 81.16
C THR A 1111 -61.27 80.23 81.66
N LYS A 1112 -61.29 81.44 82.22
CA LYS A 1112 -62.53 82.10 82.71
C LYS A 1112 -63.63 82.28 81.65
N VAL A 1113 -63.31 82.17 80.35
CA VAL A 1113 -64.31 82.16 79.26
C VAL A 1113 -64.87 80.76 79.11
N GLU A 1114 -64.01 79.76 78.98
CA GLU A 1114 -64.37 78.34 78.79
C GLU A 1114 -65.10 77.77 80.03
N GLN A 1115 -64.69 78.15 81.25
CA GLN A 1115 -65.43 77.89 82.51
C GLN A 1115 -66.85 78.47 82.51
N ASN A 1116 -67.11 79.51 81.72
CA ASN A 1116 -68.44 80.06 81.61
C ASN A 1116 -69.35 79.29 80.65
N GLU A 1117 -68.75 78.57 79.69
CA GLU A 1117 -69.45 77.72 78.71
C GLU A 1117 -69.73 76.29 79.21
N VAL A 1118 -69.13 75.85 80.33
CA VAL A 1118 -69.53 74.63 81.04
C VAL A 1118 -70.95 74.79 81.60
N THR A 1119 -71.94 74.25 80.87
CA THR A 1119 -73.37 74.49 81.09
C THR A 1119 -73.89 73.98 82.43
N ASN A 1120 -73.34 72.86 82.93
CA ASN A 1120 -73.76 72.19 84.15
C ASN A 1120 -72.86 72.48 85.38
N LYS A 1121 -71.95 73.47 85.28
CA LYS A 1121 -70.94 73.82 86.33
C LYS A 1121 -71.48 73.96 87.75
N GLN A 1122 -72.77 74.29 87.92
CA GLN A 1122 -73.41 74.36 89.23
C GLN A 1122 -73.47 72.99 89.93
N VAL A 1123 -73.71 71.89 89.20
CA VAL A 1123 -73.74 70.52 89.76
C VAL A 1123 -72.40 70.16 90.40
N LEU A 1124 -71.28 70.58 89.81
CA LEU A 1124 -69.94 70.40 90.36
C LEU A 1124 -69.73 71.20 91.66
N ILE A 1125 -70.21 72.44 91.71
CA ILE A 1125 -70.12 73.31 92.90
C ILE A 1125 -70.89 72.67 94.07
N ASP A 1126 -72.09 72.15 93.80
CA ASP A 1126 -72.94 71.54 94.83
C ASP A 1126 -72.45 70.12 95.22
N ALA A 1127 -71.89 69.34 94.29
CA ALA A 1127 -71.27 68.05 94.57
C ALA A 1127 -70.03 68.17 95.48
N LYS A 1128 -69.21 69.22 95.30
CA LYS A 1128 -68.09 69.54 96.21
C LYS A 1128 -68.56 69.83 97.63
N LYS A 1129 -69.74 70.44 97.79
CA LYS A 1129 -70.32 70.79 99.09
C LYS A 1129 -70.67 69.51 99.89
N GLN A 1130 -71.33 68.54 99.26
CA GLN A 1130 -71.73 67.29 99.91
C GLN A 1130 -70.54 66.38 100.26
N LEU A 1131 -69.50 66.33 99.41
CA LEU A 1131 -68.43 65.33 99.57
C LEU A 1131 -67.43 65.59 100.71
N SER A 1132 -67.67 66.64 101.48
CA SER A 1132 -67.10 66.87 102.80
C SER A 1132 -67.38 65.70 103.78
N GLU A 1133 -68.41 64.87 103.55
CA GLU A 1133 -69.17 64.21 104.63
C GLU A 1133 -69.02 62.66 104.82
N VAL A 1134 -68.24 61.89 104.02
CA VAL A 1134 -68.12 60.38 104.07
C VAL A 1134 -66.65 59.88 103.79
N LYS A 1135 -66.28 58.55 103.71
CA LYS A 1135 -65.02 57.92 103.14
C LYS A 1135 -65.02 56.33 103.04
N GLY A 1136 -64.17 55.70 102.18
CA GLY A 1136 -63.50 54.35 102.38
C GLY A 1136 -63.76 53.06 101.48
N GLY A 1137 -62.71 52.41 100.89
CA GLY A 1137 -62.64 50.98 100.36
C GLY A 1137 -62.72 50.72 98.80
N THR A 1138 -62.39 49.58 98.12
CA THR A 1138 -61.52 48.34 98.28
C THR A 1138 -61.31 47.59 96.89
N THR A 1139 -60.63 46.41 96.72
CA THR A 1139 -60.03 45.93 95.40
C THR A 1139 -60.26 44.45 94.79
N PRO A 1140 -59.30 43.48 94.55
CA PRO A 1140 -59.07 42.87 93.17
C PRO A 1140 -58.77 41.31 92.93
N THR A 1141 -58.71 40.83 91.64
CA THR A 1141 -57.83 39.76 90.96
C THR A 1141 -58.35 38.47 90.18
N ARG A 1142 -57.68 38.16 89.02
CA ARG A 1142 -57.12 36.86 88.44
C ARG A 1142 -57.80 35.87 87.39
N THR A 1143 -57.12 35.70 86.21
CA THR A 1143 -56.79 34.51 85.30
C THR A 1143 -57.76 33.42 84.71
N GLY A 1144 -57.62 33.12 83.39
CA GLY A 1144 -57.48 31.73 82.81
C GLY A 1144 -58.51 31.19 81.76
N GLY A 1145 -58.11 30.29 80.79
CA GLY A 1145 -59.04 29.41 80.00
C GLY A 1145 -58.74 29.14 78.49
N ASN A 1146 -59.29 28.05 77.89
CA ASN A 1146 -59.19 27.67 76.45
C ASN A 1146 -60.34 26.72 75.96
N TYR A 1147 -60.52 26.55 74.62
CA TYR A 1147 -61.36 25.59 73.84
C TYR A 1147 -62.91 25.74 73.68
N GLY A 1148 -63.34 26.35 72.55
CA GLY A 1148 -64.29 25.86 71.51
C GLY A 1148 -65.76 25.41 71.77
N THR A 1149 -66.73 25.88 70.94
CA THR A 1149 -67.68 25.06 70.10
C THR A 1149 -68.74 25.85 69.28
N ARG A 1150 -69.43 25.12 68.38
CA ARG A 1150 -70.43 25.39 67.29
C ARG A 1150 -71.52 26.50 67.34
N LYS A 1151 -71.81 27.01 66.12
CA LYS A 1151 -73.09 27.48 65.47
C LYS A 1151 -74.39 26.76 65.93
N PRO A 1152 -75.66 27.28 65.73
CA PRO A 1152 -76.24 27.52 64.38
C PRO A 1152 -77.53 28.42 64.14
N THR A 1153 -77.84 28.70 62.84
CA THR A 1153 -79.20 28.79 62.16
C THR A 1153 -80.24 29.89 62.51
N SER A 1154 -81.26 30.27 61.68
CA SER A 1154 -81.67 29.98 60.25
C SER A 1154 -82.84 30.88 59.73
N ASN A 1155 -83.24 30.65 58.46
CA ASN A 1155 -84.57 30.91 57.79
C ASN A 1155 -84.80 32.29 57.13
N ASN A 1156 -85.47 32.45 55.97
CA ASN A 1156 -86.16 31.60 54.95
C ASN A 1156 -86.20 32.45 53.62
N ARG A 1157 -86.52 32.07 52.35
CA ARG A 1157 -86.89 30.87 51.52
C ARG A 1157 -86.48 31.24 50.04
N ARG A 1158 -86.89 30.70 48.86
CA ARG A 1158 -87.90 29.73 48.32
C ARG A 1158 -87.40 29.19 46.94
N THR A 1159 -88.21 28.40 46.21
CA THR A 1159 -88.02 27.86 44.81
C THR A 1159 -89.41 27.83 44.08
N PRO A 1160 -89.67 27.31 42.83
CA PRO A 1160 -88.85 26.51 41.87
C PRO A 1160 -89.08 26.69 40.31
N THR A 1161 -88.53 25.76 39.50
CA THR A 1161 -88.99 25.18 38.18
C THR A 1161 -88.73 25.76 36.75
N LYS A 1162 -88.24 24.84 35.87
CA LYS A 1162 -88.45 24.63 34.40
C LYS A 1162 -87.88 25.64 33.35
N ALA A 1163 -87.87 25.35 32.04
CA ALA A 1163 -87.05 24.36 31.26
C ALA A 1163 -87.34 24.40 29.71
N VAL A 1164 -86.42 23.86 28.88
CA VAL A 1164 -86.52 23.55 27.42
C VAL A 1164 -86.72 24.76 26.44
N SER A 1165 -86.38 24.76 25.14
CA SER A 1165 -85.94 23.71 24.19
C SER A 1165 -85.17 24.22 22.93
N LYS A 1166 -84.57 23.23 22.22
CA LYS A 1166 -84.09 23.17 20.81
C LYS A 1166 -82.57 23.38 20.61
N ARG A 1167 -81.86 22.59 19.76
CA ARG A 1167 -82.16 21.28 19.11
C ARG A 1167 -80.85 20.49 18.86
N LYS A 1168 -80.75 19.76 17.74
CA LYS A 1168 -79.64 18.92 17.22
C LYS A 1168 -79.88 18.72 15.69
N PRO A 1169 -78.93 18.19 14.87
CA PRO A 1169 -78.74 16.74 14.80
C PRO A 1169 -77.31 16.24 14.46
N LEU A 1170 -77.15 14.90 14.41
CA LEU A 1170 -76.05 14.17 13.76
C LEU A 1170 -76.53 13.63 12.37
N PRO A 1171 -76.11 12.46 11.86
CA PRO A 1171 -74.97 12.29 10.94
C PRO A 1171 -75.34 11.60 9.60
N LYS A 1172 -74.33 11.36 8.74
CA LYS A 1172 -74.28 10.30 7.71
C LYS A 1172 -72.85 9.71 7.71
N THR A 1173 -72.55 8.40 7.83
CA THR A 1173 -73.00 7.15 7.15
C THR A 1173 -72.45 7.00 5.73
N GLY A 1174 -71.74 5.91 5.41
CA GLY A 1174 -71.04 5.77 4.10
C GLY A 1174 -70.48 4.38 3.71
N GLU A 1175 -70.06 3.54 4.67
CA GLU A 1175 -70.10 2.04 4.63
C GLU A 1175 -69.30 1.22 3.55
N VAL A 1176 -68.86 0.00 3.93
CA VAL A 1176 -68.40 -1.19 3.13
C VAL A 1176 -67.21 -1.07 2.11
N THR A 1177 -66.37 -2.09 1.83
CA THR A 1177 -66.36 -3.55 2.19
C THR A 1177 -64.94 -4.20 2.12
N GLN A 1178 -64.65 -5.18 3.00
CA GLN A 1178 -63.95 -6.49 2.78
C GLN A 1178 -62.50 -6.61 2.20
N ASN A 1179 -61.73 -7.70 2.41
CA ASN A 1179 -61.58 -8.69 3.52
C ASN A 1179 -60.36 -9.64 3.33
N TYR A 1180 -59.65 -9.99 4.44
CA TYR A 1180 -58.97 -11.29 4.75
C TYR A 1180 -57.75 -11.70 3.85
N ILE A 1181 -56.83 -12.63 4.21
CA ILE A 1181 -56.79 -13.78 5.16
C ILE A 1181 -55.51 -13.78 6.04
N VAL A 1182 -55.60 -14.29 7.28
CA VAL A 1182 -54.55 -14.40 8.35
C VAL A 1182 -55.00 -15.53 9.35
N PRO A 1183 -54.17 -16.26 10.16
CA PRO A 1183 -52.69 -16.41 10.31
C PRO A 1183 -52.17 -17.89 10.21
N LEU A 1184 -50.88 -18.15 10.52
CA LEU A 1184 -50.27 -19.31 11.27
C LEU A 1184 -48.72 -19.10 11.30
N GLY A 1185 -47.96 -19.08 12.41
CA GLY A 1185 -47.60 -20.14 13.40
C GLY A 1185 -46.06 -20.34 13.36
N THR A 1186 -45.27 -20.67 14.41
CA THR A 1186 -45.53 -21.00 15.83
C THR A 1186 -44.28 -20.80 16.72
N ALA A 1187 -44.45 -20.97 18.05
CA ALA A 1187 -43.55 -20.98 19.22
C ALA A 1187 -42.27 -21.91 19.16
N MET A 1188 -41.34 -22.05 20.14
CA MET A 1188 -41.04 -21.43 21.46
C MET A 1188 -39.58 -21.77 21.96
N LEU A 1189 -39.23 -21.41 23.21
CA LEU A 1189 -37.94 -21.64 23.91
C LEU A 1189 -37.70 -23.11 24.39
N GLY A 1190 -36.44 -23.50 24.68
CA GLY A 1190 -36.15 -24.80 25.34
C GLY A 1190 -34.71 -25.15 25.80
N SER A 1191 -34.34 -24.75 27.03
CA SER A 1191 -33.54 -25.53 28.01
C SER A 1191 -32.02 -25.84 27.81
N LEU A 1192 -31.38 -26.37 28.89
CA LEU A 1192 -29.92 -26.49 29.11
C LEU A 1192 -29.46 -27.92 29.50
N PHE A 1193 -28.14 -28.16 29.31
CA PHE A 1193 -27.19 -28.96 30.13
C PHE A 1193 -27.00 -30.50 29.96
N PHE A 1194 -25.70 -30.87 29.88
CA PHE A 1194 -25.05 -32.18 30.08
C PHE A 1194 -25.42 -33.34 29.10
N TRP A 1195 -24.57 -34.36 28.86
CA TRP A 1195 -23.39 -34.83 29.60
C TRP A 1195 -22.18 -35.18 28.70
N ARG A 1196 -21.19 -35.90 29.25
CA ARG A 1196 -19.81 -36.07 28.76
C ARG A 1196 -19.52 -37.52 28.35
N LYS A 1197 -18.86 -37.77 27.22
CA LYS A 1197 -18.03 -38.98 27.05
C LYS A 1197 -16.80 -38.74 26.15
N LYS A 1198 -15.87 -39.67 26.21
CA LYS A 1198 -14.54 -39.73 25.59
C LYS A 1198 -14.34 -41.20 25.20
N GLU A 1199 -13.81 -41.51 24.02
CA GLU A 1199 -12.79 -42.55 23.77
C GLU A 1199 -12.48 -42.80 22.27
N GLU A 1200 -11.18 -42.93 22.00
CA GLU A 1200 -10.48 -43.85 21.09
C GLU A 1200 -10.77 -43.95 19.56
N LYS A 1201 -9.67 -43.70 18.81
CA LYS A 1201 -9.03 -44.54 17.77
C LYS A 1201 -9.58 -44.65 16.32
N ASP A 1202 -8.62 -44.42 15.42
CA ASP A 1202 -8.17 -45.27 14.31
C ASP A 1202 -9.22 -45.92 13.38
N SER A 1203 -9.23 -45.51 12.11
CA SER A 1203 -8.50 -46.20 11.02
C SER A 1203 -9.10 -45.97 9.62
N LEU A 1204 -8.21 -45.98 8.61
CA LEU A 1204 -8.50 -46.04 7.15
C LEU A 1204 -9.22 -44.80 6.56
N LEU A 1205 -8.88 -44.34 5.35
CA LEU A 1205 -7.99 -44.90 4.31
C LEU A 1205 -7.15 -43.76 3.69
#